data_AF-A0A9D9K7P3-F1
#
_entry.id   AF-A0A9D9K7P3-F1
#
_cell.length_a   1.000
_cell.length_b   1.000
_cell.length_c   1.000
_cell.angle_alpha   90.00
_cell.angle_beta   90.00
_cell.angle_gamma   90.00
#
_symmetry.space_group_name_H-M   'P 1'
#
loop_
_entity.id
_entity.type
_entity.pdbx_description
1 polymer ?
#
loop_
_entity_poly.entity_id
_entity_poly.type
_entity_poly.pdbx_seq_one_letter_code
_entity_poly.pdbx_strand_id
1 'polypeptide(L)'
;MLWFVRRKKQDRGRNRSSQHREDRSKRRNFRLPLALYLLPLALGWEMATAADEQLGVLRSVDNADIWPGIEQRLEASDLDYRVIDWQNVRSIADFGTARILFIPDQEALSRRQADLLTAWVQRGGRLVVSGPLAVESSRRVQRQLEELLGASWSIALPQPTSMQLFDDACTAEEEIATCSREPWMPTDRTRPQRPGGILHVADGRARVAANWRISGRGAAVVVSPTATFFGWRWGVGDESTVEFDRAWLEGAIDRLTIDSSIATTPKPSPVPQASVPPRPTPTPRSIPRPTPIPTPNPTPTPRSSSATPPRLSGETARTPAPPELSDPASQTAPPGLQVEPGNAPIDDVIALSMQKELTQLIGRVESALLAARAVEQTDGVTFSYRLRETADATLASQSDAVDTAKSVLRQFPDWLERQNYGEARSRWLAARQQLWNSYPNDRPRAQPEVRAIWLDRGSIVRAGSKDGLAPMFDRFAEAGINTVFFETVNAGYPIYPTQIAPAQNPLTEGWDPLAAAVELARERGMELHAWVWAFAVGNERHNLLLGQSAEFLGPVLEAHPEWANRDDRGQIRHSGSRKTFLDPANLEARWYLLRVIDEILLNYDVDGIQLDYIRYPFQDPSAERTYGYGEAGRQRFWELVGVDPLNLSPRQVDLWQRWTDFRVEQVTSFVEEVDRFVEERDPDAILSVAVFPQSRHDRTHKLQQDWEAWIEKGIVDAIVLMTYAKDTNRLQRLVEPLLENVPKGVPLIPAVKLHDLPDIVAIDQMQFIRDRATNGYALFAAEMLDDDLHGILSNTQRNSLQQPIPYRHPLKAASARYRTLQAEWRVALAEGRLWIDNEALEVWQHRDAQLSKALDRLAAEPTEANLSIALDRLQRYQAEFGDWLRLQRLDNSYQVTTWQQRLRSIETLLIYGRQRL
;
A
#
# COMPACT_ATOMS: atom_id res chain seq x y z
N MET A 1 2.89 -53.64 37.86
CA MET A 1 2.11 -53.26 39.06
C MET A 1 2.96 -53.61 40.28
N LEU A 2 3.30 -52.63 41.15
CA LEU A 2 3.72 -52.79 42.58
C LEU A 2 4.93 -53.74 42.93
N TRP A 3 5.83 -53.50 43.89
CA TRP A 3 6.22 -52.35 44.74
C TRP A 3 7.43 -52.78 45.62
N PHE A 4 8.50 -51.98 45.79
CA PHE A 4 9.53 -52.10 46.87
C PHE A 4 10.45 -50.84 46.78
N VAL A 5 11.03 -50.17 47.78
CA VAL A 5 10.81 -49.93 49.23
C VAL A 5 11.95 -49.01 49.74
N ARG A 6 11.62 -47.99 50.54
CA ARG A 6 12.44 -47.25 51.56
C ARG A 6 13.84 -46.62 51.28
N ARG A 7 13.91 -45.31 51.60
CA ARG A 7 14.92 -44.55 52.44
C ARG A 7 16.41 -44.54 51.98
N LYS A 8 17.23 -43.49 52.14
CA LYS A 8 17.22 -42.22 52.94
C LYS A 8 18.29 -41.24 52.35
N LYS A 9 18.17 -39.92 52.58
CA LYS A 9 19.17 -38.78 52.55
C LYS A 9 20.58 -39.01 51.93
N GLN A 10 21.23 -38.09 51.19
CA GLN A 10 21.31 -36.62 51.36
C GLN A 10 21.92 -35.86 50.13
N ASP A 11 21.63 -34.56 50.01
CA ASP A 11 22.33 -33.46 49.25
C ASP A 11 22.81 -33.62 47.78
N ARG A 12 22.17 -32.89 46.85
CA ARG A 12 22.72 -31.67 46.16
C ARG A 12 21.85 -31.18 44.98
N GLY A 13 21.53 -29.88 44.94
CA GLY A 13 21.51 -29.09 43.69
C GLY A 13 20.17 -28.74 42.98
N ARG A 14 19.95 -27.40 42.84
CA ARG A 14 19.20 -26.66 41.80
C ARG A 14 17.66 -26.75 41.67
N ASN A 15 17.03 -25.62 42.04
CA ASN A 15 16.05 -24.81 41.29
C ASN A 15 15.10 -25.46 40.26
N ARG A 16 13.79 -25.30 40.48
CA ARG A 16 13.03 -24.20 39.83
C ARG A 16 11.72 -23.87 40.55
N SER A 17 11.30 -22.63 40.32
CA SER A 17 10.18 -21.88 40.90
C SER A 17 8.77 -22.33 40.46
N SER A 18 7.79 -22.10 41.33
CA SER A 18 6.38 -21.81 40.97
C SER A 18 5.80 -20.76 41.93
N GLN A 19 4.59 -20.24 41.63
CA GLN A 19 3.86 -19.12 42.25
C GLN A 19 4.21 -17.73 41.70
N HIS A 20 3.27 -16.79 41.52
CA HIS A 20 1.82 -16.74 41.35
C HIS A 20 1.48 -15.25 41.06
N ARG A 21 0.29 -15.02 40.49
CA ARG A 21 -0.40 -13.72 40.37
C ARG A 21 -0.15 -12.76 41.55
N GLU A 22 0.11 -11.48 41.26
CA GLU A 22 -0.91 -10.42 41.42
C GLU A 22 -0.48 -9.04 40.85
N ASP A 23 -1.50 -8.35 40.33
CA ASP A 23 -1.72 -6.91 40.14
C ASP A 23 -0.53 -5.91 40.08
N ARG A 24 -0.50 -5.09 39.01
CA ARG A 24 0.24 -3.81 38.95
C ARG A 24 -0.49 -2.72 38.17
N SER A 25 -1.47 -2.08 38.82
CA SER A 25 -1.59 -0.63 38.68
C SER A 25 -0.62 0.08 39.66
N LYS A 26 0.25 0.98 39.18
CA LYS A 26 0.65 2.25 39.83
C LYS A 26 1.79 2.99 39.12
N ARG A 27 1.53 4.29 38.92
CA ARG A 27 2.45 5.33 38.45
C ARG A 27 3.68 5.44 39.36
N ARG A 28 4.87 5.65 38.78
CA ARG A 28 6.07 6.06 39.52
C ARG A 28 6.24 7.58 39.50
N ASN A 29 5.83 8.25 40.58
CA ASN A 29 6.33 9.59 40.90
C ASN A 29 7.75 9.47 41.47
N PHE A 30 8.72 10.13 40.85
CA PHE A 30 10.00 10.43 41.51
C PHE A 30 9.95 11.82 42.13
N ARG A 31 10.10 11.91 43.45
CA ARG A 31 10.40 13.15 44.17
C ARG A 31 11.85 13.06 44.66
N LEU A 32 12.64 14.10 44.43
CA LEU A 32 13.84 14.38 45.24
C LEU A 32 13.63 15.69 46.03
N PRO A 33 14.38 15.90 47.13
CA PRO A 33 13.99 16.84 48.18
C PRO A 33 14.46 18.28 47.94
N LEU A 34 13.77 19.20 48.61
CA LEU A 34 14.06 20.63 48.64
C LEU A 34 15.06 20.97 49.77
N ALA A 35 16.07 21.80 49.48
CA ALA A 35 16.84 22.52 50.49
C ALA A 35 17.31 23.88 49.93
N LEU A 36 16.84 24.98 50.52
CA LEU A 36 17.37 26.35 50.33
C LEU A 36 18.44 26.57 51.43
N TYR A 37 19.55 27.30 51.29
CA TYR A 37 19.77 28.77 51.10
C TYR A 37 21.32 29.00 51.11
N LEU A 38 21.98 30.13 50.77
CA LEU A 38 21.61 31.52 50.42
C LEU A 38 22.70 32.16 49.47
N LEU A 39 22.40 33.39 49.04
CA LEU A 39 23.18 34.49 48.40
C LEU A 39 24.60 34.83 48.95
N PRO A 40 25.35 35.81 48.37
CA PRO A 40 25.31 36.43 47.03
C PRO A 40 26.69 36.56 46.33
N LEU A 41 26.74 36.90 45.04
CA LEU A 41 27.68 37.91 44.48
C LEU A 41 27.35 38.26 43.03
N ALA A 42 27.38 39.55 42.72
CA ALA A 42 27.26 40.06 41.36
C ALA A 42 28.63 40.04 40.67
N LEU A 43 28.65 39.76 39.37
CA LEU A 43 29.59 40.26 38.38
C LEU A 43 28.91 40.19 37.01
N GLY A 44 29.15 41.19 36.17
CA GLY A 44 28.29 41.46 35.02
C GLY A 44 28.38 40.39 33.93
N TRP A 45 27.25 40.09 33.29
CA TRP A 45 27.30 39.71 31.90
C TRP A 45 27.68 40.96 31.11
N GLU A 46 28.85 40.90 30.47
CA GLU A 46 29.15 41.75 29.33
C GLU A 46 28.00 41.60 28.35
N MET A 47 27.32 42.71 28.03
CA MET A 47 26.48 42.70 26.85
C MET A 47 27.41 42.46 25.67
N ALA A 48 27.23 41.34 24.98
CA ALA A 48 27.88 41.14 23.70
C ALA A 48 27.52 42.35 22.83
N THR A 49 28.53 43.15 22.51
CA THR A 49 28.42 44.24 21.54
C THR A 49 27.84 43.66 20.26
N ALA A 50 26.86 44.34 19.66
CA ALA A 50 26.22 43.89 18.44
C ALA A 50 27.30 43.55 17.39
N ALA A 51 27.47 42.26 17.12
CA ALA A 51 28.25 41.79 16.00
C ALA A 51 27.39 41.98 14.76
N ASP A 52 27.99 42.41 13.64
CA ASP A 52 27.26 42.57 12.39
C ASP A 52 26.55 41.27 12.01
N GLU A 53 25.23 41.35 11.83
CA GLU A 53 24.35 40.20 11.67
C GLU A 53 24.31 39.78 10.20
N GLN A 54 25.43 39.22 9.73
CA GLN A 54 25.62 38.80 8.34
C GLN A 54 24.57 37.80 7.87
N LEU A 55 24.11 37.96 6.62
CA LEU A 55 23.26 36.99 5.93
C LEU A 55 24.06 35.70 5.68
N GLY A 56 23.57 34.55 6.16
CA GLY A 56 24.18 33.27 5.83
C GLY A 56 23.64 32.74 4.50
N VAL A 57 24.48 32.58 3.47
CA VAL A 57 24.06 32.03 2.17
C VAL A 57 24.54 30.59 2.03
N LEU A 58 23.65 29.65 1.77
CA LEU A 58 24.00 28.23 1.68
C LEU A 58 24.51 27.84 0.30
N ARG A 59 25.72 27.27 0.26
CA ARG A 59 26.31 26.62 -0.92
C ARG A 59 26.28 25.11 -0.77
N SER A 60 25.97 24.39 -1.84
CA SER A 60 25.98 22.93 -1.87
C SER A 60 26.52 22.39 -3.20
N VAL A 61 26.24 21.11 -3.50
CA VAL A 61 26.48 20.51 -4.81
C VAL A 61 25.42 20.99 -5.81
N ASP A 62 24.16 21.00 -5.40
CA ASP A 62 22.97 21.27 -6.22
C ASP A 62 23.02 22.66 -6.87
N ASN A 63 23.51 23.66 -6.13
CA ASN A 63 23.65 25.04 -6.60
C ASN A 63 25.09 25.40 -7.04
N ALA A 64 26.00 24.43 -7.13
CA ALA A 64 27.42 24.68 -7.46
C ALA A 64 27.62 25.23 -8.88
N ASP A 65 26.88 24.71 -9.87
CA ASP A 65 27.04 25.07 -11.28
C ASP A 65 26.46 26.46 -11.60
N ILE A 66 25.41 26.87 -10.88
CA ILE A 66 24.80 28.21 -10.98
C ILE A 66 25.43 29.23 -10.03
N TRP A 67 26.34 28.79 -9.15
CA TRP A 67 26.96 29.62 -8.12
C TRP A 67 27.57 30.94 -8.61
N PRO A 68 28.26 31.02 -9.78
CA PRO A 68 28.80 32.29 -10.26
C PRO A 68 27.72 33.35 -10.52
N GLY A 69 26.52 32.94 -10.93
CA GLY A 69 25.38 33.83 -11.15
C GLY A 69 24.67 34.24 -9.84
N ILE A 70 24.71 33.38 -8.82
CA ILE A 70 24.30 33.68 -7.44
C ILE A 70 25.26 34.72 -6.85
N GLU A 71 26.57 34.45 -6.89
CA GLU A 71 27.64 35.30 -6.37
C GLU A 71 27.61 36.70 -7.00
N GLN A 72 27.50 36.79 -8.33
CA GLN A 72 27.34 38.07 -9.05
C GLN A 72 26.17 38.93 -8.54
N ARG A 73 25.05 38.31 -8.14
CA ARG A 73 23.87 39.03 -7.63
C ARG A 73 24.02 39.46 -6.18
N LEU A 74 24.72 38.67 -5.37
CA LEU A 74 25.07 39.04 -4.00
C LEU A 74 26.07 40.20 -4.00
N GLU A 75 27.10 40.15 -4.84
CA GLU A 75 28.06 41.27 -5.05
C GLU A 75 27.40 42.54 -5.60
N ALA A 76 26.30 42.41 -6.35
CA ALA A 76 25.51 43.55 -6.84
C ALA A 76 24.54 44.11 -5.79
N SER A 77 24.40 43.47 -4.62
CA SER A 77 23.60 43.94 -3.48
C SER A 77 24.50 44.60 -2.43
N ASP A 78 23.95 45.53 -1.64
CA ASP A 78 24.69 46.18 -0.55
C ASP A 78 24.60 45.37 0.78
N LEU A 79 24.40 44.05 0.67
CA LEU A 79 24.19 43.14 1.80
C LEU A 79 25.52 42.56 2.31
N ASP A 80 25.77 42.62 3.62
CA ASP A 80 26.88 41.88 4.23
C ASP A 80 26.49 40.40 4.42
N TYR A 81 27.22 39.50 3.77
CA TYR A 81 26.88 38.09 3.69
C TYR A 81 28.09 37.17 3.87
N ARG A 82 27.82 35.95 4.34
CA ARG A 82 28.81 34.88 4.48
C ARG A 82 28.31 33.60 3.84
N VAL A 83 29.10 33.06 2.91
CA VAL A 83 28.86 31.75 2.32
C VAL A 83 29.10 30.64 3.36
N ILE A 84 28.14 29.71 3.48
CA ILE A 84 28.19 28.56 4.37
C ILE A 84 28.08 27.31 3.50
N ASP A 85 29.13 26.50 3.48
CA ASP A 85 29.13 25.21 2.78
C ASP A 85 28.29 24.17 3.55
N TRP A 86 27.20 23.74 2.93
CA TRP A 86 26.21 22.82 3.47
C TRP A 86 26.78 21.44 3.80
N GLN A 87 27.88 21.04 3.15
CA GLN A 87 28.57 19.78 3.45
C GLN A 87 29.31 19.83 4.79
N ASN A 88 29.69 21.02 5.25
CA ASN A 88 30.47 21.23 6.48
C ASN A 88 29.61 21.49 7.71
N VAL A 89 28.32 21.80 7.54
CA VAL A 89 27.36 21.94 8.63
C VAL A 89 27.17 20.60 9.36
N ARG A 90 27.38 20.60 10.68
CA ARG A 90 27.20 19.43 11.57
C ARG A 90 26.27 19.73 12.75
N SER A 91 26.11 21.01 13.09
CA SER A 91 25.43 21.53 14.25
C SER A 91 24.86 22.93 13.97
N ILE A 92 23.98 23.42 14.85
CA ILE A 92 23.42 24.78 14.74
C ILE A 92 24.49 25.87 14.93
N ALA A 93 25.60 25.59 15.62
CA ALA A 93 26.69 26.54 15.80
C ALA A 93 27.41 26.89 14.49
N ASP A 94 27.35 26.00 13.49
CA ASP A 94 28.01 26.19 12.19
C ASP A 94 27.29 27.25 11.33
N PHE A 95 26.06 27.65 11.70
CA PHE A 95 25.38 28.83 11.15
C PHE A 95 25.96 30.16 11.70
N GLY A 96 26.77 30.12 12.75
CA GLY A 96 27.45 31.28 13.34
C GLY A 96 26.46 32.33 13.88
N THR A 97 26.71 33.60 13.56
CA THR A 97 25.92 34.77 13.99
C THR A 97 24.73 35.10 13.08
N ALA A 98 24.53 34.36 11.97
CA ALA A 98 23.46 34.64 11.02
C ALA A 98 22.08 34.48 11.68
N ARG A 99 21.23 35.50 11.54
CA ARG A 99 19.79 35.43 11.92
C ARG A 99 18.89 35.02 10.77
N ILE A 100 19.31 35.30 9.54
CA ILE A 100 18.63 34.93 8.31
C ILE A 100 19.56 33.99 7.52
N LEU A 101 19.02 32.86 7.06
CA LEU A 101 19.68 32.00 6.09
C LEU A 101 18.97 32.12 4.75
N PHE A 102 19.73 32.37 3.69
CA PHE A 102 19.27 32.27 2.31
C PHE A 102 19.67 30.90 1.74
N ILE A 103 18.67 30.16 1.24
CA ILE A 103 18.80 28.83 0.66
C ILE A 103 18.44 28.90 -0.83
N PRO A 104 19.40 29.24 -1.71
CA PRO A 104 19.14 29.23 -3.13
C PRO A 104 19.18 27.79 -3.68
N ASP A 105 18.07 27.36 -4.29
CA ASP A 105 18.08 26.32 -5.32
C ASP A 105 18.61 24.96 -4.86
N GLN A 106 18.22 24.54 -3.65
CA GLN A 106 18.66 23.30 -3.00
C GLN A 106 17.65 22.15 -3.20
N GLU A 107 17.86 21.30 -4.19
CA GLU A 107 16.91 20.24 -4.58
C GLU A 107 16.94 19.03 -3.62
N ALA A 108 18.10 18.71 -3.05
CA ALA A 108 18.31 17.58 -2.15
C ALA A 108 18.73 18.03 -0.73
N LEU A 109 17.98 17.57 0.29
CA LEU A 109 18.30 17.72 1.71
C LEU A 109 18.13 16.37 2.42
N SER A 110 19.10 16.03 3.26
CA SER A 110 19.00 14.90 4.18
C SER A 110 18.13 15.22 5.40
N ARG A 111 17.58 14.19 6.05
CA ARG A 111 16.83 14.32 7.31
C ARG A 111 17.57 15.14 8.37
N ARG A 112 18.88 14.91 8.53
CA ARG A 112 19.71 15.68 9.48
C ARG A 112 19.77 17.17 9.15
N GLN A 113 19.80 17.54 7.87
CA GLN A 113 19.83 18.94 7.44
C GLN A 113 18.46 19.61 7.69
N ALA A 114 17.35 18.91 7.42
CA ALA A 114 16.01 19.38 7.76
C ALA A 114 15.81 19.55 9.27
N ASP A 115 16.28 18.59 10.08
CA ASP A 115 16.26 18.66 11.55
C ASP A 115 17.06 19.87 12.08
N LEU A 116 18.24 20.14 11.51
CA LEU A 116 19.07 21.29 11.88
C LEU A 116 18.42 22.63 11.51
N LEU A 117 17.82 22.75 10.31
CA LEU A 117 17.06 23.93 9.91
C LEU A 117 15.87 24.17 10.85
N THR A 118 15.08 23.12 11.10
CA THR A 118 13.90 23.16 11.98
C THR A 118 14.29 23.65 13.37
N ALA A 119 15.30 23.04 13.98
CA ALA A 119 15.76 23.39 15.33
C ALA A 119 16.49 24.75 15.41
N TRP A 120 17.00 25.30 14.30
CA TRP A 120 17.54 26.66 14.24
C TRP A 120 16.43 27.72 14.11
N VAL A 121 15.43 27.50 13.25
CA VAL A 121 14.25 28.39 13.14
C VAL A 121 13.48 28.43 14.48
N GLN A 122 13.33 27.30 15.16
CA GLN A 122 12.75 27.24 16.52
C GLN A 122 13.51 28.07 17.57
N ARG A 123 14.79 28.40 17.32
CA ARG A 123 15.61 29.28 18.17
C ARG A 123 15.58 30.76 17.74
N GLY A 124 14.70 31.11 16.80
CA GLY A 124 14.52 32.47 16.31
C GLY A 124 15.17 32.77 14.96
N GLY A 125 15.75 31.77 14.28
CA GLY A 125 16.21 31.91 12.90
C GLY A 125 15.08 32.22 11.91
N ARG A 126 15.43 32.71 10.72
CA ARG A 126 14.52 33.05 9.61
C ARG A 126 15.07 32.56 8.27
N LEU A 127 14.18 32.20 7.35
CA LEU A 127 14.56 31.60 6.07
C LEU A 127 14.14 32.46 4.87
N VAL A 128 15.04 32.63 3.92
CA VAL A 128 14.70 33.01 2.54
C VAL A 128 15.06 31.81 1.66
N VAL A 129 14.18 31.45 0.72
CA VAL A 129 14.34 30.26 -0.12
C VAL A 129 13.99 30.59 -1.57
N SER A 130 14.72 30.04 -2.53
CA SER A 130 14.37 30.07 -3.96
C SER A 130 14.42 28.68 -4.60
N GLY A 131 13.78 28.56 -5.76
CA GLY A 131 13.88 27.39 -6.62
C GLY A 131 13.18 26.14 -6.09
N PRO A 132 13.42 24.99 -6.74
CA PRO A 132 12.79 23.71 -6.40
C PRO A 132 13.36 23.10 -5.10
N LEU A 133 13.13 23.77 -3.96
CA LEU A 133 13.63 23.30 -2.67
C LEU A 133 13.10 21.89 -2.35
N ALA A 134 14.02 21.00 -2.00
CA ALA A 134 13.77 19.66 -1.47
C ALA A 134 13.03 18.69 -2.42
N VAL A 135 12.85 19.00 -3.71
CA VAL A 135 12.09 18.15 -4.65
C VAL A 135 12.69 16.75 -4.83
N GLU A 136 14.01 16.58 -4.67
CA GLU A 136 14.70 15.28 -4.71
C GLU A 136 14.86 14.64 -3.31
N SER A 137 14.37 15.30 -2.27
CA SER A 137 14.46 14.83 -0.88
C SER A 137 13.39 13.80 -0.54
N SER A 138 13.63 12.97 0.48
CA SER A 138 12.60 12.05 1.00
C SER A 138 11.30 12.80 1.38
N ARG A 139 10.13 12.19 1.18
CA ARG A 139 8.82 12.80 1.53
C ARG A 139 8.74 13.30 2.97
N ARG A 140 9.38 12.61 3.92
CA ARG A 140 9.50 13.07 5.32
C ARG A 140 10.19 14.44 5.45
N VAL A 141 11.27 14.64 4.71
CA VAL A 141 12.00 15.93 4.64
C VAL A 141 11.16 16.99 3.93
N GLN A 142 10.48 16.63 2.84
CA GLN A 142 9.60 17.56 2.13
C GLN A 142 8.47 18.07 3.04
N ARG A 143 7.75 17.18 3.73
CA ARG A 143 6.70 17.55 4.72
C ARG A 143 7.26 18.45 5.83
N GLN A 144 8.40 18.07 6.42
CA GLN A 144 9.05 18.85 7.49
C GLN A 144 9.43 20.27 7.03
N LEU A 145 9.89 20.44 5.79
CA LEU A 145 10.23 21.74 5.23
C LEU A 145 8.98 22.52 4.79
N GLU A 146 7.95 21.86 4.27
CA GLU A 146 6.65 22.47 3.94
C GLU A 146 5.96 23.04 5.19
N GLU A 147 5.99 22.32 6.33
CA GLU A 147 5.53 22.83 7.63
C GLU A 147 6.37 24.02 8.13
N LEU A 148 7.69 23.98 7.92
CA LEU A 148 8.63 24.99 8.40
C LEU A 148 8.54 26.31 7.62
N LEU A 149 8.34 26.22 6.30
CA LEU A 149 8.25 27.33 5.37
C LEU A 149 6.82 27.82 5.19
N GLY A 150 5.85 26.91 5.33
CA GLY A 150 4.44 27.11 4.99
C GLY A 150 4.13 26.95 3.49
N ALA A 151 5.07 26.39 2.71
CA ALA A 151 4.89 26.09 1.30
C ALA A 151 5.90 25.05 0.79
N SER A 152 5.55 24.37 -0.30
CA SER A 152 6.40 23.46 -1.06
C SER A 152 6.45 23.86 -2.54
N TRP A 153 7.50 23.44 -3.26
CA TRP A 153 7.55 23.60 -4.72
C TRP A 153 6.73 22.50 -5.40
N SER A 154 5.74 22.88 -6.20
CA SER A 154 4.80 21.93 -6.83
C SER A 154 5.25 21.50 -8.23
N ILE A 155 5.33 22.44 -9.17
CA ILE A 155 5.65 22.16 -10.57
C ILE A 155 6.30 23.37 -11.25
N ALA A 156 7.24 23.14 -12.16
CA ALA A 156 7.77 24.18 -13.02
C ALA A 156 6.69 24.70 -14.01
N LEU A 157 6.73 25.99 -14.32
CA LEU A 157 5.83 26.60 -15.30
C LEU A 157 6.20 26.12 -16.72
N PRO A 158 5.22 25.78 -17.57
CA PRO A 158 5.48 25.28 -18.91
C PRO A 158 5.97 26.35 -19.90
N GLN A 159 5.81 27.64 -19.55
CA GLN A 159 6.26 28.81 -20.33
C GLN A 159 6.60 29.98 -19.40
N PRO A 160 7.54 30.87 -19.78
CA PRO A 160 7.80 32.12 -19.06
C PRO A 160 6.54 32.95 -18.84
N THR A 161 6.29 33.38 -17.61
CA THR A 161 5.08 34.12 -17.21
C THR A 161 5.45 35.37 -16.41
N SER A 162 4.64 36.42 -16.46
CA SER A 162 4.86 37.61 -15.61
C SER A 162 4.15 37.47 -14.27
N MET A 163 4.70 38.06 -13.21
CA MET A 163 4.03 38.07 -11.91
C MET A 163 2.87 39.08 -11.86
N GLN A 164 1.85 38.73 -11.10
CA GLN A 164 0.78 39.59 -10.63
C GLN A 164 1.03 39.89 -9.15
N LEU A 165 1.35 41.15 -8.86
CA LEU A 165 1.25 41.71 -7.50
C LEU A 165 -0.23 41.97 -7.22
N PHE A 166 -0.68 41.87 -5.96
CA PHE A 166 -2.11 41.92 -5.63
C PHE A 166 -2.86 43.20 -6.08
N ASP A 167 -2.15 44.32 -6.23
CA ASP A 167 -2.67 45.57 -6.81
C ASP A 167 -3.34 45.36 -8.20
N ASP A 168 -2.85 44.39 -8.98
CA ASP A 168 -3.27 44.14 -10.37
C ASP A 168 -4.53 43.27 -10.51
N ALA A 169 -5.12 42.78 -9.41
CA ALA A 169 -6.30 41.91 -9.43
C ALA A 169 -7.62 42.64 -9.07
N CYS A 170 -7.53 43.88 -8.57
CA CYS A 170 -8.68 44.63 -8.09
C CYS A 170 -9.46 45.30 -9.24
N THR A 171 -10.19 44.51 -10.02
CA THR A 171 -11.27 45.03 -10.88
C THR A 171 -12.57 45.13 -10.08
N ALA A 172 -13.31 46.21 -10.29
CA ALA A 172 -14.45 46.61 -9.45
C ALA A 172 -15.50 45.50 -9.22
N GLU A 173 -15.70 45.10 -7.96
CA GLU A 173 -16.98 45.25 -7.24
C GLU A 173 -16.92 44.85 -5.74
N GLU A 174 -15.83 44.25 -5.23
CA GLU A 174 -15.69 43.91 -3.81
C GLU A 174 -14.53 44.65 -3.08
N GLU A 175 -14.79 44.92 -1.79
CA GLU A 175 -14.08 45.73 -0.79
C GLU A 175 -12.62 46.20 -1.04
N ILE A 176 -12.47 47.51 -1.28
CA ILE A 176 -11.18 48.25 -1.39
C ILE A 176 -10.40 48.35 -0.05
N ALA A 177 -10.91 47.78 1.05
CA ALA A 177 -10.35 47.99 2.40
C ALA A 177 -9.20 47.03 2.80
N THR A 178 -9.01 45.90 2.11
CA THR A 178 -8.09 44.83 2.52
C THR A 178 -6.88 44.64 1.60
N CYS A 179 -6.96 45.04 0.32
CA CYS A 179 -5.87 44.92 -0.64
C CYS A 179 -4.87 46.08 -0.53
N SER A 180 -3.97 46.00 0.46
CA SER A 180 -2.78 46.85 0.53
C SER A 180 -1.56 46.12 -0.01
N ARG A 181 -0.85 46.73 -0.97
CA ARG A 181 0.51 46.34 -1.32
C ARG A 181 1.39 46.27 -0.06
N GLU A 182 2.09 45.17 0.12
CA GLU A 182 3.05 45.03 1.20
C GLU A 182 4.24 46.00 1.01
N PRO A 183 4.61 46.81 2.02
CA PRO A 183 5.68 47.81 1.89
C PRO A 183 7.05 47.26 1.49
N TRP A 184 7.32 45.98 1.77
CA TRP A 184 8.60 45.31 1.49
C TRP A 184 8.76 44.82 0.05
N MET A 185 7.71 44.85 -0.78
CA MET A 185 7.78 44.31 -2.15
C MET A 185 8.41 45.29 -3.15
N PRO A 186 9.26 44.84 -4.10
CA PRO A 186 9.89 45.68 -5.13
C PRO A 186 8.91 46.38 -6.09
N THR A 187 9.19 47.64 -6.45
CA THR A 187 8.38 48.44 -7.40
C THR A 187 8.76 48.22 -8.87
N ASP A 188 8.87 46.96 -9.33
CA ASP A 188 9.10 46.69 -10.75
C ASP A 188 7.84 47.00 -11.59
N ARG A 189 7.97 47.98 -12.50
CA ARG A 189 6.91 48.41 -13.43
C ARG A 189 6.99 47.73 -14.80
N THR A 190 8.08 47.02 -15.10
CA THR A 190 8.42 46.56 -16.45
C THR A 190 7.78 45.23 -16.86
N ARG A 191 7.20 44.49 -15.89
CA ARG A 191 6.42 43.25 -16.08
C ARG A 191 7.00 42.22 -17.08
N PRO A 192 8.31 41.89 -17.03
CA PRO A 192 8.88 40.86 -17.89
C PRO A 192 8.25 39.48 -17.63
N GLN A 193 8.19 38.65 -18.67
CA GLN A 193 7.87 37.22 -18.53
C GLN A 193 9.14 36.46 -18.11
N ARG A 194 9.01 35.54 -17.15
CA ARG A 194 10.14 34.80 -16.57
C ARG A 194 9.78 33.31 -16.38
N PRO A 195 10.70 32.37 -16.63
CA PRO A 195 10.66 31.03 -16.06
C PRO A 195 10.44 31.03 -14.55
N GLY A 196 9.89 29.94 -14.03
CA GLY A 196 9.58 29.77 -12.61
C GLY A 196 8.78 28.50 -12.35
N GLY A 197 8.19 28.39 -11.17
CA GLY A 197 7.34 27.29 -10.73
C GLY A 197 6.27 27.75 -9.75
N ILE A 198 5.26 26.89 -9.57
CA ILE A 198 4.14 27.13 -8.68
C ILE A 198 4.51 26.64 -7.28
N LEU A 199 4.38 27.51 -6.28
CA LEU A 199 4.44 27.14 -4.88
C LEU A 199 3.06 26.66 -4.41
N HIS A 200 3.00 25.49 -3.79
CA HIS A 200 1.84 25.00 -3.06
C HIS A 200 1.88 25.59 -1.64
N VAL A 201 0.76 26.14 -1.14
CA VAL A 201 0.70 26.78 0.19
C VAL A 201 0.16 25.76 1.19
N ALA A 202 0.84 25.60 2.33
CA ALA A 202 0.35 24.79 3.43
C ALA A 202 -0.62 25.59 4.32
N ASP A 203 -1.71 24.95 4.73
CA ASP A 203 -2.80 25.62 5.43
C ASP A 203 -2.41 26.22 6.79
N GLY A 204 -3.00 27.39 7.09
CA GLY A 204 -3.16 27.91 8.46
C GLY A 204 -2.12 28.93 8.97
N ARG A 205 -0.98 29.16 8.30
CA ARG A 205 -0.01 30.21 8.70
C ARG A 205 0.71 30.95 7.57
N ALA A 206 0.74 30.41 6.36
CA ALA A 206 1.35 31.07 5.22
C ALA A 206 0.29 31.80 4.37
N ARG A 207 0.75 32.78 3.60
CA ARG A 207 -0.07 33.51 2.63
C ARG A 207 0.69 33.75 1.33
N VAL A 208 -0.04 33.82 0.23
CA VAL A 208 0.53 34.20 -1.06
C VAL A 208 0.86 35.70 -1.03
N ALA A 209 2.06 36.04 -1.49
CA ALA A 209 2.57 37.41 -1.58
C ALA A 209 2.55 37.92 -3.04
N ALA A 210 2.79 37.03 -4.00
CA ALA A 210 2.64 37.31 -5.43
C ALA A 210 2.16 36.05 -6.16
N ASN A 211 1.42 36.22 -7.25
CA ASN A 211 0.97 35.14 -8.13
C ASN A 211 1.67 35.21 -9.49
N TRP A 212 1.70 34.10 -10.23
CA TRP A 212 1.97 34.09 -11.66
C TRP A 212 0.70 34.45 -12.43
N ARG A 213 0.82 35.21 -13.53
CA ARG A 213 -0.28 35.53 -14.48
C ARG A 213 -0.68 34.34 -15.36
N ILE A 214 -0.93 33.19 -14.74
CA ILE A 214 -1.62 32.05 -15.33
C ILE A 214 -3.10 32.09 -14.94
N SER A 215 -3.94 31.31 -15.63
CA SER A 215 -5.41 31.32 -15.52
C SER A 215 -5.98 30.74 -14.21
N GLY A 216 -5.56 31.28 -13.05
CA GLY A 216 -6.19 31.06 -11.74
C GLY A 216 -5.32 30.37 -10.68
N ARG A 217 -4.49 31.13 -9.96
CA ARG A 217 -3.85 30.78 -8.66
C ARG A 217 -2.55 29.95 -8.67
N GLY A 218 -1.59 30.26 -9.53
CA GLY A 218 -0.20 29.81 -9.31
C GLY A 218 0.55 30.77 -8.37
N ALA A 219 0.87 30.38 -7.13
CA ALA A 219 1.64 31.24 -6.24
C ALA A 219 3.10 31.35 -6.69
N ALA A 220 3.60 32.58 -6.81
CA ALA A 220 4.97 32.92 -7.21
C ALA A 220 5.86 33.31 -6.02
N VAL A 221 5.26 33.86 -4.96
CA VAL A 221 5.93 34.12 -3.68
C VAL A 221 4.99 33.74 -2.57
N VAL A 222 5.47 32.97 -1.59
CA VAL A 222 4.73 32.62 -0.37
C VAL A 222 5.50 33.11 0.85
N VAL A 223 4.78 33.62 1.85
CA VAL A 223 5.34 34.16 3.09
C VAL A 223 4.67 33.59 4.32
N SER A 224 5.47 33.24 5.32
CA SER A 224 5.06 32.81 6.66
C SER A 224 5.84 33.61 7.73
N PRO A 225 5.47 33.58 9.03
CA PRO A 225 6.16 34.37 10.06
C PRO A 225 7.67 34.09 10.19
N THR A 226 8.13 32.93 9.71
CA THR A 226 9.52 32.49 9.78
C THR A 226 10.23 32.42 8.43
N ALA A 227 9.51 32.48 7.30
CA ALA A 227 10.10 32.30 5.98
C ALA A 227 9.49 33.17 4.86
N THR A 228 10.28 33.36 3.80
CA THR A 228 9.86 33.85 2.48
C THR A 228 10.36 32.86 1.42
N PHE A 229 9.49 32.38 0.54
CA PHE A 229 9.82 31.40 -0.51
C PHE A 229 9.48 31.98 -1.89
N PHE A 230 10.47 32.01 -2.78
CA PHE A 230 10.40 32.45 -4.17
C PHE A 230 10.22 31.27 -5.14
N GLY A 231 9.23 31.37 -6.02
CA GLY A 231 8.88 30.37 -7.04
C GLY A 231 9.72 30.48 -8.32
N TRP A 232 10.98 30.89 -8.27
CA TRP A 232 11.90 30.92 -9.42
C TRP A 232 13.32 30.56 -8.98
N ARG A 233 14.19 30.17 -9.93
CA ARG A 233 15.60 29.92 -9.62
C ARG A 233 16.38 31.23 -9.50
N TRP A 234 17.18 31.36 -8.46
CA TRP A 234 17.97 32.57 -8.19
C TRP A 234 19.39 32.39 -8.77
N GLY A 235 19.96 33.44 -9.37
CA GLY A 235 21.27 33.32 -10.04
C GLY A 235 21.25 32.94 -11.52
N VAL A 236 20.14 32.47 -12.08
CA VAL A 236 20.09 31.99 -13.48
C VAL A 236 19.71 33.14 -14.43
N GLY A 237 20.63 33.54 -15.32
CA GLY A 237 20.51 34.76 -16.14
C GLY A 237 19.33 34.80 -17.14
N ASP A 238 18.89 33.64 -17.64
CA ASP A 238 17.72 33.54 -18.53
C ASP A 238 16.40 33.44 -17.74
N GLU A 239 16.44 33.24 -16.42
CA GLU A 239 15.27 33.14 -15.55
C GLU A 239 15.00 34.46 -14.80
N SER A 240 16.05 35.06 -14.24
CA SER A 240 16.00 36.29 -13.43
C SER A 240 17.02 37.34 -13.87
N THR A 241 16.72 38.62 -13.69
CA THR A 241 17.71 39.71 -13.87
C THR A 241 18.32 40.10 -12.53
N VAL A 242 19.54 40.66 -12.56
CA VAL A 242 20.30 40.99 -11.34
C VAL A 242 19.52 41.95 -10.42
N GLU A 243 18.93 42.99 -11.00
CA GLU A 243 18.15 44.01 -10.28
C GLU A 243 16.88 43.45 -9.65
N PHE A 244 16.29 42.43 -10.29
CA PHE A 244 15.08 41.78 -9.82
C PHE A 244 15.37 40.85 -8.63
N ASP A 245 16.36 39.99 -8.78
CA ASP A 245 16.78 39.03 -7.74
C ASP A 245 17.32 39.75 -6.50
N ARG A 246 18.09 40.83 -6.70
CA ARG A 246 18.53 41.74 -5.64
C ARG A 246 17.35 42.32 -4.87
N ALA A 247 16.43 43.00 -5.56
CA ALA A 247 15.36 43.73 -4.91
C ALA A 247 14.40 42.80 -4.13
N TRP A 248 14.12 41.60 -4.63
CA TRP A 248 13.31 40.62 -3.91
C TRP A 248 14.02 40.05 -2.68
N LEU A 249 15.34 39.82 -2.74
CA LEU A 249 16.13 39.36 -1.59
C LEU A 249 16.20 40.44 -0.50
N GLU A 250 16.52 41.69 -0.88
CA GLU A 250 16.53 42.85 0.03
C GLU A 250 15.16 43.02 0.72
N GLY A 251 14.06 43.04 -0.04
CA GLY A 251 12.71 43.15 0.51
C GLY A 251 12.32 41.98 1.43
N ALA A 252 12.73 40.75 1.13
CA ALA A 252 12.48 39.60 2.00
C ALA A 252 13.27 39.68 3.32
N ILE A 253 14.49 40.23 3.29
CA ILE A 253 15.33 40.47 4.47
C ILE A 253 14.71 41.57 5.35
N ASP A 254 14.32 42.71 4.77
CA ASP A 254 13.64 43.79 5.49
C ASP A 254 12.39 43.29 6.21
N ARG A 255 11.55 42.54 5.49
CA ARG A 255 10.34 41.90 6.03
C ARG A 255 10.64 41.05 7.26
N LEU A 256 11.61 40.13 7.16
CA LEU A 256 11.95 39.19 8.22
C LEU A 256 12.69 39.86 9.39
N THR A 257 13.28 41.03 9.17
CA THR A 257 13.97 41.84 10.18
C THR A 257 12.99 42.70 10.99
N ILE A 258 12.04 43.38 10.34
CA ILE A 258 11.05 44.27 10.99
C ILE A 258 10.18 43.50 12.00
N ASP A 259 9.73 42.30 11.64
CA ASP A 259 8.85 41.44 12.46
C ASP A 259 9.51 40.98 13.79
N SER A 260 10.84 41.12 13.93
CA SER A 260 11.57 40.81 15.16
C SER A 260 11.40 41.86 16.28
N SER A 261 10.90 43.06 15.96
CA SER A 261 10.80 44.18 16.90
C SER A 261 9.55 44.19 17.80
N ILE A 262 8.54 43.37 17.49
CA ILE A 262 7.20 43.44 18.10
C ILE A 262 7.01 42.42 19.25
N ALA A 263 7.97 41.50 19.46
CA ALA A 263 7.87 40.39 20.42
C ALA A 263 8.02 40.81 21.90
N THR A 264 7.06 41.58 22.42
CA THR A 264 6.94 41.89 23.86
C THR A 264 5.88 41.00 24.53
N THR A 265 6.27 40.21 25.52
CA THR A 265 5.41 39.22 26.21
C THR A 265 4.22 39.85 26.95
N PRO A 266 2.97 39.38 26.76
CA PRO A 266 1.83 39.79 27.58
C PRO A 266 1.81 39.10 28.96
N LYS A 267 1.54 39.90 30.00
CA LYS A 267 1.26 39.46 31.38
C LYS A 267 -0.15 38.84 31.49
N PRO A 268 -0.41 37.85 32.38
CA PRO A 268 -1.74 37.27 32.55
C PRO A 268 -2.61 38.05 33.57
N SER A 269 -3.82 38.48 33.16
CA SER A 269 -5.02 38.80 34.00
C SER A 269 -6.10 39.52 33.16
N PRO A 270 -7.38 39.55 33.57
CA PRO A 270 -8.20 38.48 34.15
C PRO A 270 -9.52 38.26 33.35
N VAL A 271 -10.25 37.18 33.62
CA VAL A 271 -11.49 36.82 32.90
C VAL A 271 -12.70 37.69 33.31
N PRO A 272 -13.45 38.31 32.37
CA PRO A 272 -14.78 38.85 32.61
C PRO A 272 -15.89 37.85 32.25
N GLN A 273 -16.98 37.85 33.03
CA GLN A 273 -18.14 36.97 32.84
C GLN A 273 -19.01 37.41 31.65
N ALA A 274 -19.53 36.45 30.88
CA ALA A 274 -20.46 36.72 29.78
C ALA A 274 -21.92 36.84 30.26
N SER A 275 -22.61 37.90 29.84
CA SER A 275 -24.03 38.14 30.10
C SER A 275 -24.93 37.55 29.01
N VAL A 276 -26.02 36.90 29.42
CA VAL A 276 -26.98 36.20 28.53
C VAL A 276 -28.01 37.16 27.90
N PRO A 277 -28.26 37.13 26.57
CA PRO A 277 -29.38 37.82 25.94
C PRO A 277 -30.68 36.95 25.93
N PRO A 278 -31.88 37.56 25.90
CA PRO A 278 -33.13 36.85 26.16
C PRO A 278 -33.74 36.11 24.95
N ARG A 279 -34.57 35.11 25.25
CA ARG A 279 -35.25 34.19 24.33
C ARG A 279 -36.57 34.77 23.79
N PRO A 280 -36.88 34.70 22.49
CA PRO A 280 -38.20 35.10 21.96
C PRO A 280 -39.27 34.01 22.18
N THR A 281 -40.53 34.45 22.33
CA THR A 281 -41.72 33.60 22.59
C THR A 281 -42.60 33.51 21.33
N PRO A 282 -43.24 32.37 21.01
CA PRO A 282 -43.94 32.19 19.73
C PRO A 282 -45.37 32.76 19.71
N THR A 283 -45.86 33.10 18.51
CA THR A 283 -47.26 33.42 18.22
C THR A 283 -47.73 32.62 16.99
N PRO A 284 -49.02 32.24 16.88
CA PRO A 284 -49.44 31.15 16.00
C PRO A 284 -49.81 31.60 14.58
N ARG A 285 -49.68 30.71 13.59
CA ARG A 285 -50.24 30.87 12.23
C ARG A 285 -51.22 29.76 11.87
N SER A 286 -52.20 30.14 11.06
CA SER A 286 -53.42 29.40 10.72
C SER A 286 -53.24 28.31 9.66
N ILE A 287 -54.01 27.23 9.80
CA ILE A 287 -54.11 26.11 8.86
C ILE A 287 -55.11 26.46 7.71
N PRO A 288 -54.75 26.26 6.43
CA PRO A 288 -55.71 26.25 5.32
C PRO A 288 -56.37 24.86 5.14
N ARG A 289 -57.62 24.86 4.72
CA ARG A 289 -58.51 23.69 4.59
C ARG A 289 -58.44 23.09 3.17
N PRO A 290 -58.49 21.75 2.99
CA PRO A 290 -58.59 21.14 1.66
C PRO A 290 -60.04 21.06 1.14
N THR A 291 -60.21 21.06 -0.18
CA THR A 291 -61.51 20.93 -0.89
C THR A 291 -61.54 19.63 -1.73
N PRO A 292 -62.69 18.93 -1.90
CA PRO A 292 -62.72 17.55 -2.43
C PRO A 292 -63.33 17.41 -3.83
N ILE A 293 -62.92 16.38 -4.58
CA ILE A 293 -63.59 15.82 -5.78
C ILE A 293 -63.31 14.28 -5.86
N PRO A 294 -64.02 13.43 -6.66
CA PRO A 294 -64.95 12.46 -6.06
C PRO A 294 -64.73 10.97 -6.44
N THR A 295 -65.43 10.07 -5.74
CA THR A 295 -65.51 8.61 -5.97
C THR A 295 -66.37 8.19 -7.17
N PRO A 296 -66.14 6.98 -7.71
CA PRO A 296 -67.22 6.00 -7.78
C PRO A 296 -66.86 4.56 -7.29
N ASN A 297 -67.90 3.78 -6.97
CA ASN A 297 -67.89 2.40 -6.42
C ASN A 297 -67.88 1.30 -7.53
N PRO A 298 -68.11 -0.01 -7.26
CA PRO A 298 -67.28 -0.96 -6.50
C PRO A 298 -66.98 -2.29 -7.26
N THR A 299 -66.38 -3.25 -6.55
CA THR A 299 -65.92 -4.62 -6.90
C THR A 299 -66.89 -5.53 -7.69
N PRO A 300 -66.39 -6.61 -8.36
CA PRO A 300 -66.35 -7.91 -7.66
C PRO A 300 -65.15 -8.85 -7.97
N THR A 301 -64.79 -9.66 -6.98
CA THR A 301 -63.92 -10.87 -7.08
C THR A 301 -64.57 -12.02 -7.86
N PRO A 302 -63.77 -12.97 -8.38
CA PRO A 302 -64.14 -14.37 -8.13
C PRO A 302 -62.98 -15.32 -7.73
N ARG A 303 -63.43 -16.48 -7.25
CA ARG A 303 -62.76 -17.56 -6.48
C ARG A 303 -61.72 -18.40 -7.22
N SER A 304 -61.01 -19.20 -6.41
CA SER A 304 -60.13 -20.33 -6.76
C SER A 304 -60.78 -21.45 -7.60
N SER A 305 -59.98 -22.12 -8.43
CA SER A 305 -60.13 -23.55 -8.72
C SER A 305 -58.79 -24.21 -9.07
N SER A 306 -58.62 -25.45 -8.65
CA SER A 306 -57.46 -26.31 -8.91
C SER A 306 -57.62 -27.14 -10.19
N ALA A 307 -56.62 -27.17 -11.07
CA ALA A 307 -56.48 -28.22 -12.09
C ALA A 307 -55.04 -28.33 -12.65
N THR A 308 -54.52 -29.56 -12.70
CA THR A 308 -53.39 -30.01 -13.54
C THR A 308 -54.03 -30.68 -14.77
N PRO A 309 -53.63 -30.45 -16.05
CA PRO A 309 -52.40 -31.02 -16.67
C PRO A 309 -51.90 -30.17 -17.89
N PRO A 310 -51.17 -30.66 -18.92
CA PRO A 310 -50.37 -31.88 -19.07
C PRO A 310 -48.88 -31.64 -19.47
N ARG A 311 -48.13 -32.73 -19.58
CA ARG A 311 -46.75 -32.79 -20.08
C ARG A 311 -46.71 -32.60 -21.60
N LEU A 312 -45.96 -31.62 -22.10
CA LEU A 312 -45.61 -31.51 -23.53
C LEU A 312 -44.11 -31.27 -23.71
N SER A 313 -43.48 -32.17 -24.45
CA SER A 313 -42.11 -32.08 -24.93
C SER A 313 -42.04 -31.11 -26.12
N GLY A 314 -41.10 -30.17 -26.08
CA GLY A 314 -40.82 -29.27 -27.21
C GLY A 314 -39.55 -28.47 -26.94
N GLU A 315 -38.46 -28.84 -27.63
CA GLU A 315 -37.27 -28.01 -27.68
C GLU A 315 -37.63 -26.65 -28.31
N THR A 316 -37.50 -25.59 -27.52
CA THR A 316 -37.47 -24.23 -28.03
C THR A 316 -36.16 -23.61 -27.57
N ALA A 317 -35.36 -23.17 -28.54
CA ALA A 317 -34.06 -22.58 -28.29
C ALA A 317 -34.23 -21.39 -27.33
N ARG A 318 -33.66 -21.50 -26.12
CA ARG A 318 -33.58 -20.36 -25.21
C ARG A 318 -32.69 -19.31 -25.87
N THR A 319 -33.30 -18.20 -26.29
CA THR A 319 -32.58 -16.93 -26.46
C THR A 319 -31.75 -16.72 -25.20
N PRO A 320 -30.45 -16.38 -25.29
CA PRO A 320 -29.66 -16.09 -24.10
C PRO A 320 -30.36 -14.98 -23.31
N ALA A 321 -30.55 -15.18 -22.01
CA ALA A 321 -30.83 -14.05 -21.14
C ALA A 321 -29.69 -13.03 -21.30
N PRO A 322 -29.96 -11.71 -21.25
CA PRO A 322 -28.89 -10.73 -21.25
C PRO A 322 -27.91 -11.08 -20.11
N PRO A 323 -26.59 -11.04 -20.35
CA PRO A 323 -25.61 -11.50 -19.38
C PRO A 323 -25.80 -10.76 -18.06
N GLU A 324 -25.88 -11.49 -16.94
CA GLU A 324 -25.99 -10.87 -15.63
C GLU A 324 -24.80 -9.92 -15.41
N LEU A 325 -25.11 -8.63 -15.32
CA LEU A 325 -24.17 -7.60 -14.87
C LEU A 325 -23.75 -7.97 -13.44
N SER A 326 -22.53 -8.48 -13.36
CA SER A 326 -21.85 -8.95 -12.15
C SER A 326 -20.58 -8.13 -11.96
N ASP A 327 -20.37 -7.63 -10.74
CA ASP A 327 -19.18 -6.84 -10.41
C ASP A 327 -17.92 -7.63 -10.79
N PRO A 328 -17.03 -7.10 -11.65
CA PRO A 328 -15.81 -7.80 -12.02
C PRO A 328 -14.87 -8.13 -10.85
N ALA A 329 -15.02 -7.49 -9.67
CA ALA A 329 -14.38 -7.94 -8.43
C ALA A 329 -14.82 -9.33 -7.95
N SER A 330 -16.03 -9.77 -8.33
CA SER A 330 -16.55 -11.12 -8.02
C SER A 330 -16.21 -12.16 -9.08
N GLN A 331 -15.79 -11.74 -10.28
CA GLN A 331 -15.51 -12.62 -11.40
C GLN A 331 -14.21 -13.41 -11.17
N THR A 332 -14.22 -14.69 -11.53
CA THR A 332 -13.01 -15.52 -11.61
C THR A 332 -12.65 -15.67 -13.08
N ALA A 333 -11.40 -15.44 -13.44
CA ALA A 333 -10.99 -15.59 -14.82
C ALA A 333 -11.13 -17.07 -15.27
N PRO A 334 -11.66 -17.33 -16.49
CA PRO A 334 -11.90 -18.68 -16.98
C PRO A 334 -10.58 -19.46 -17.13
N PRO A 335 -10.65 -20.81 -17.19
CA PRO A 335 -9.48 -21.64 -17.40
C PRO A 335 -8.68 -21.20 -18.62
N GLY A 336 -7.35 -21.22 -18.50
CA GLY A 336 -6.44 -20.86 -19.56
C GLY A 336 -6.20 -21.93 -20.60
N LEU A 337 -6.44 -23.20 -20.25
CA LEU A 337 -6.45 -24.31 -21.19
C LEU A 337 -7.47 -25.35 -20.72
N GLN A 338 -8.45 -25.66 -21.57
CA GLN A 338 -9.40 -26.75 -21.34
C GLN A 338 -9.04 -27.91 -22.26
N VAL A 339 -8.81 -29.09 -21.68
CA VAL A 339 -8.52 -30.33 -22.40
C VAL A 339 -9.52 -31.36 -21.92
N GLU A 340 -10.46 -31.71 -22.78
CA GLU A 340 -11.47 -32.73 -22.52
C GLU A 340 -11.10 -34.06 -23.18
N PRO A 341 -11.47 -35.22 -22.61
CA PRO A 341 -11.30 -36.51 -23.27
C PRO A 341 -12.01 -36.56 -24.63
N GLY A 342 -11.35 -37.08 -25.66
CA GLY A 342 -11.96 -37.28 -26.98
C GLY A 342 -10.99 -37.18 -28.15
N ASN A 343 -11.47 -37.53 -29.34
CA ASN A 343 -10.68 -37.65 -30.57
C ASN A 343 -10.85 -36.49 -31.56
N ALA A 344 -11.31 -35.32 -31.10
CA ALA A 344 -11.32 -34.11 -31.93
C ALA A 344 -9.89 -33.74 -32.37
N PRO A 345 -9.67 -33.09 -33.52
CA PRO A 345 -8.33 -32.60 -33.88
C PRO A 345 -7.69 -31.76 -32.76
N ILE A 346 -6.36 -31.83 -32.64
CA ILE A 346 -5.56 -30.91 -31.82
C ILE A 346 -4.78 -30.05 -32.83
N ASP A 347 -5.06 -28.75 -32.88
CA ASP A 347 -4.27 -27.81 -33.68
C ASP A 347 -2.95 -27.44 -32.98
N ASP A 348 -2.05 -26.79 -33.72
CA ASP A 348 -0.71 -26.43 -33.24
C ASP A 348 -0.72 -25.51 -32.01
N VAL A 349 -1.74 -24.65 -31.86
CA VAL A 349 -1.85 -23.70 -30.74
C VAL A 349 -2.29 -24.43 -29.48
N ILE A 350 -3.26 -25.34 -29.59
CA ILE A 350 -3.66 -26.22 -28.48
C ILE A 350 -2.52 -27.18 -28.12
N ALA A 351 -1.84 -27.78 -29.12
CA ALA A 351 -0.70 -28.66 -28.91
C ALA A 351 0.45 -27.98 -28.15
N LEU A 352 0.84 -26.77 -28.58
CA LEU A 352 1.87 -25.98 -27.91
C LEU A 352 1.46 -25.60 -26.48
N SER A 353 0.19 -25.26 -26.28
CA SER A 353 -0.36 -24.92 -24.95
C SER A 353 -0.36 -26.14 -24.02
N MET A 354 -0.74 -27.31 -24.51
CA MET A 354 -0.71 -28.58 -23.77
C MET A 354 0.74 -28.96 -23.38
N GLN A 355 1.68 -28.89 -24.32
CA GLN A 355 3.09 -29.16 -24.03
C GLN A 355 3.65 -28.16 -22.99
N LYS A 356 3.32 -26.88 -23.13
CA LYS A 356 3.75 -25.83 -22.19
C LYS A 356 3.20 -26.04 -20.78
N GLU A 357 1.89 -26.29 -20.61
CA GLU A 357 1.30 -26.59 -19.30
C GLU A 357 1.98 -27.78 -18.63
N LEU A 358 2.14 -28.89 -19.36
CA LEU A 358 2.71 -30.12 -18.78
C LEU A 358 4.19 -29.94 -18.44
N THR A 359 4.97 -29.24 -19.27
CA THR A 359 6.37 -28.86 -18.95
C THR A 359 6.44 -28.00 -17.69
N GLN A 360 5.56 -27.02 -17.55
CA GLN A 360 5.52 -26.14 -16.38
C GLN A 360 5.03 -26.84 -15.11
N LEU A 361 4.10 -27.79 -15.23
CA LEU A 361 3.62 -28.59 -14.09
C LEU A 361 4.71 -29.58 -13.61
N ILE A 362 5.44 -30.22 -14.52
CA ILE A 362 6.63 -31.03 -14.17
C ILE A 362 7.59 -30.19 -13.33
N GLY A 363 7.95 -28.99 -13.80
CA GLY A 363 8.87 -28.11 -13.08
C GLY A 363 8.37 -27.66 -11.70
N ARG A 364 7.06 -27.38 -11.54
CA ARG A 364 6.46 -27.05 -10.22
C ARG A 364 6.50 -28.23 -9.25
N VAL A 365 6.18 -29.44 -9.73
CA VAL A 365 6.24 -30.65 -8.89
C VAL A 365 7.69 -30.99 -8.51
N GLU A 366 8.64 -30.88 -9.45
CA GLU A 366 10.07 -31.05 -9.15
C GLU A 366 10.57 -30.03 -8.12
N SER A 367 10.20 -28.75 -8.25
CA SER A 367 10.52 -27.70 -7.27
C SER A 367 9.93 -27.99 -5.89
N ALA A 368 8.65 -28.40 -5.82
CA ALA A 368 8.00 -28.78 -4.56
C ALA A 368 8.68 -29.98 -3.89
N LEU A 369 9.05 -31.00 -4.66
CA LEU A 369 9.76 -32.20 -4.19
C LEU A 369 11.18 -31.88 -3.73
N LEU A 370 11.87 -30.92 -4.36
CA LEU A 370 13.19 -30.47 -3.93
C LEU A 370 13.10 -29.67 -2.61
N ALA A 371 12.17 -28.71 -2.53
CA ALA A 371 11.95 -27.91 -1.33
C ALA A 371 11.61 -28.76 -0.09
N ALA A 372 10.73 -29.75 -0.26
CA ALA A 372 10.37 -30.68 0.82
C ALA A 372 11.58 -31.50 1.33
N ARG A 373 12.43 -31.99 0.42
CA ARG A 373 13.65 -32.73 0.77
C ARG A 373 14.71 -31.85 1.44
N ALA A 374 14.80 -30.57 1.06
CA ALA A 374 15.69 -29.61 1.70
C ALA A 374 15.32 -29.36 3.18
N VAL A 375 14.02 -29.33 3.49
CA VAL A 375 13.52 -29.22 4.88
C VAL A 375 13.77 -30.51 5.68
N GLU A 376 13.49 -31.70 5.12
CA GLU A 376 13.78 -32.99 5.79
C GLU A 376 15.24 -33.11 6.27
N GLN A 377 16.20 -32.51 5.55
CA GLN A 377 17.63 -32.57 5.89
C GLN A 377 18.09 -31.53 6.92
N THR A 378 17.24 -30.58 7.36
CA THR A 378 17.66 -29.49 8.25
C THR A 378 17.23 -29.61 9.72
N ASP A 379 16.19 -30.38 10.07
CA ASP A 379 15.67 -30.50 11.45
C ASP A 379 16.48 -31.44 12.39
N GLY A 380 17.40 -32.25 11.85
CA GLY A 380 18.57 -32.76 12.58
C GLY A 380 18.55 -34.15 13.24
N VAL A 381 19.75 -34.55 13.68
CA VAL A 381 20.13 -35.71 14.54
C VAL A 381 20.38 -37.08 13.85
N THR A 382 21.67 -37.37 13.69
CA THR A 382 22.33 -38.69 13.51
C THR A 382 22.03 -39.49 12.23
N PHE A 383 23.05 -39.59 11.38
CA PHE A 383 23.16 -40.65 10.37
C PHE A 383 23.44 -42.01 11.05
N SER A 384 22.43 -42.61 11.67
CA SER A 384 22.46 -44.04 11.99
C SER A 384 21.89 -44.79 10.79
N TYR A 385 22.68 -45.68 10.19
CA TYR A 385 22.20 -46.64 9.19
C TYR A 385 21.13 -47.55 9.84
N ARG A 386 19.87 -47.14 9.76
CA ARG A 386 18.71 -48.03 9.77
C ARG A 386 18.02 -47.87 8.43
N LEU A 387 18.02 -48.98 7.67
CA LEU A 387 17.37 -49.12 6.37
C LEU A 387 15.94 -48.59 6.46
N ARG A 388 15.58 -47.65 5.56
CA ARG A 388 14.33 -46.89 5.59
C ARG A 388 13.20 -47.69 4.89
N GLU A 389 13.01 -48.95 5.28
CA GLU A 389 11.89 -49.79 4.85
C GLU A 389 10.56 -49.19 5.34
N THR A 390 10.07 -48.20 4.58
CA THR A 390 8.69 -47.66 4.50
C THR A 390 8.64 -46.33 3.71
N ALA A 391 9.77 -45.69 3.40
CA ALA A 391 9.80 -44.43 2.64
C ALA A 391 9.99 -44.60 1.12
N ASP A 392 10.63 -45.70 0.68
CA ASP A 392 11.06 -45.85 -0.72
C ASP A 392 9.92 -45.99 -1.73
N ALA A 393 8.77 -46.56 -1.34
CA ALA A 393 7.65 -46.78 -2.28
C ALA A 393 7.02 -45.47 -2.77
N THR A 394 6.83 -44.49 -1.88
CA THR A 394 6.25 -43.17 -2.24
C THR A 394 7.27 -42.28 -2.94
N LEU A 395 8.56 -42.37 -2.56
CA LEU A 395 9.63 -41.61 -3.22
C LEU A 395 9.92 -42.12 -4.63
N ALA A 396 9.87 -43.45 -4.85
CA ALA A 396 9.91 -44.03 -6.19
C ALA A 396 8.72 -43.55 -7.03
N SER A 397 7.48 -43.68 -6.53
CA SER A 397 6.29 -43.32 -7.31
C SER A 397 6.20 -41.83 -7.69
N GLN A 398 6.76 -40.93 -6.87
CA GLN A 398 6.86 -39.50 -7.20
C GLN A 398 7.89 -39.22 -8.32
N SER A 399 9.01 -39.96 -8.35
CA SER A 399 9.96 -39.89 -9.47
C SER A 399 9.35 -40.49 -10.74
N ASP A 400 8.68 -41.64 -10.62
CA ASP A 400 8.02 -42.34 -11.72
C ASP A 400 6.96 -41.47 -12.42
N ALA A 401 6.22 -40.64 -11.68
CA ALA A 401 5.25 -39.70 -12.25
C ALA A 401 5.90 -38.58 -13.08
N VAL A 402 7.01 -38.02 -12.60
CA VAL A 402 7.80 -37.01 -13.32
C VAL A 402 8.39 -37.61 -14.60
N ASP A 403 9.00 -38.79 -14.51
CA ASP A 403 9.62 -39.46 -15.66
C ASP A 403 8.57 -39.94 -16.68
N THR A 404 7.40 -40.39 -16.21
CA THR A 404 6.23 -40.69 -17.05
C THR A 404 5.78 -39.44 -17.81
N ALA A 405 5.62 -38.30 -17.13
CA ALA A 405 5.20 -37.06 -17.76
C ALA A 405 6.24 -36.52 -18.78
N LYS A 406 7.53 -36.62 -18.47
CA LYS A 406 8.63 -36.32 -19.41
C LYS A 406 8.58 -37.27 -20.64
N SER A 407 8.23 -38.54 -20.44
CA SER A 407 8.04 -39.48 -21.55
C SER A 407 6.81 -39.15 -22.41
N VAL A 408 5.71 -38.74 -21.78
CA VAL A 408 4.50 -38.28 -22.48
C VAL A 408 4.81 -37.04 -23.32
N LEU A 409 5.56 -36.06 -22.81
CA LEU A 409 6.02 -34.91 -23.61
C LEU A 409 6.86 -35.31 -24.82
N ARG A 410 7.81 -36.24 -24.66
CA ARG A 410 8.65 -36.73 -25.77
C ARG A 410 7.85 -37.46 -26.87
N GLN A 411 6.79 -38.17 -26.49
CA GLN A 411 5.94 -38.94 -27.42
C GLN A 411 4.77 -38.11 -28.00
N PHE A 412 4.49 -36.93 -27.43
CA PHE A 412 3.35 -36.12 -27.83
C PHE A 412 3.35 -35.72 -29.32
N PRO A 413 4.47 -35.30 -29.93
CA PRO A 413 4.51 -34.97 -31.36
C PRO A 413 4.17 -36.17 -32.26
N ASP A 414 4.67 -37.37 -31.96
CA ASP A 414 4.39 -38.59 -32.72
C ASP A 414 2.89 -38.92 -32.77
N TRP A 415 2.16 -38.66 -31.69
CA TRP A 415 0.70 -38.88 -31.67
C TRP A 415 -0.04 -37.85 -32.53
N LEU A 416 0.45 -36.60 -32.60
CA LEU A 416 -0.13 -35.57 -33.48
C LEU A 416 0.12 -35.89 -34.96
N GLU A 417 1.36 -36.25 -35.32
CA GLU A 417 1.72 -36.62 -36.70
C GLU A 417 0.89 -37.81 -37.19
N ARG A 418 0.64 -38.80 -36.31
CA ARG A 418 -0.21 -39.97 -36.59
C ARG A 418 -1.71 -39.70 -36.42
N GLN A 419 -2.11 -38.46 -36.15
CA GLN A 419 -3.50 -38.02 -35.92
C GLN A 419 -4.25 -38.79 -34.81
N ASN A 420 -3.51 -39.35 -33.85
CA ASN A 420 -4.05 -40.11 -32.72
C ASN A 420 -4.40 -39.18 -31.55
N TYR A 421 -5.30 -38.23 -31.79
CA TYR A 421 -5.64 -37.16 -30.86
C TYR A 421 -6.28 -37.66 -29.55
N GLY A 422 -7.03 -38.77 -29.60
CA GLY A 422 -7.61 -39.42 -28.43
C GLY A 422 -6.56 -39.97 -27.46
N GLU A 423 -5.51 -40.61 -27.99
CA GLU A 423 -4.37 -41.06 -27.18
C GLU A 423 -3.58 -39.86 -26.64
N ALA A 424 -3.33 -38.85 -27.48
CA ALA A 424 -2.62 -37.64 -27.06
C ALA A 424 -3.31 -36.94 -25.86
N ARG A 425 -4.63 -36.75 -25.91
CA ARG A 425 -5.38 -36.16 -24.78
C ARG A 425 -5.43 -37.09 -23.57
N SER A 426 -5.70 -38.38 -23.75
CA SER A 426 -5.81 -39.30 -22.60
C SER A 426 -4.49 -39.46 -21.85
N ARG A 427 -3.36 -39.58 -22.56
CA ARG A 427 -2.02 -39.64 -21.96
C ARG A 427 -1.62 -38.35 -21.28
N TRP A 428 -1.93 -37.21 -21.89
CA TRP A 428 -1.68 -35.90 -21.29
C TRP A 428 -2.49 -35.67 -20.01
N LEU A 429 -3.79 -35.99 -20.02
CA LEU A 429 -4.66 -35.90 -18.85
C LEU A 429 -4.21 -36.85 -17.73
N ALA A 430 -3.83 -38.08 -18.08
CA ALA A 430 -3.29 -39.05 -17.14
C ALA A 430 -1.98 -38.56 -16.51
N ALA A 431 -1.05 -38.02 -17.30
CA ALA A 431 0.21 -37.47 -16.79
C ALA A 431 -0.01 -36.25 -15.89
N ARG A 432 -0.94 -35.36 -16.25
CA ARG A 432 -1.32 -34.21 -15.41
C ARG A 432 -1.85 -34.65 -14.04
N GLN A 433 -2.77 -35.62 -14.01
CA GLN A 433 -3.26 -36.19 -12.75
C GLN A 433 -2.15 -36.96 -12.00
N GLN A 434 -1.28 -37.66 -12.73
CA GLN A 434 -0.02 -38.27 -12.28
C GLN A 434 0.78 -37.32 -11.37
N LEU A 435 1.12 -36.16 -11.94
CA LEU A 435 1.89 -35.09 -11.31
C LEU A 435 1.15 -34.46 -10.13
N TRP A 436 -0.14 -34.15 -10.29
CA TRP A 436 -0.97 -33.61 -9.20
C TRP A 436 -1.03 -34.53 -7.98
N ASN A 437 -1.21 -35.84 -8.19
CA ASN A 437 -1.18 -36.82 -7.11
C ASN A 437 0.22 -36.98 -6.46
N SER A 438 1.27 -36.47 -7.09
CA SER A 438 2.68 -36.60 -6.66
C SER A 438 3.21 -35.39 -5.88
N TYR A 439 2.39 -34.34 -5.66
CA TYR A 439 2.76 -33.22 -4.81
C TYR A 439 3.08 -33.69 -3.36
N PRO A 440 4.18 -33.24 -2.73
CA PRO A 440 4.57 -33.64 -1.37
C PRO A 440 3.72 -32.93 -0.29
N ASN A 441 2.44 -33.27 -0.25
CA ASN A 441 1.40 -32.65 0.59
C ASN A 441 1.33 -33.26 2.01
N ASP A 442 2.13 -34.28 2.29
CA ASP A 442 2.25 -35.02 3.54
C ASP A 442 3.32 -34.46 4.50
N ARG A 443 4.14 -33.52 4.04
CA ARG A 443 5.37 -33.09 4.74
C ARG A 443 5.68 -31.59 4.63
N PRO A 444 6.47 -31.02 5.56
CA PRO A 444 6.79 -29.59 5.55
C PRO A 444 7.61 -29.17 4.32
N ARG A 445 7.26 -28.02 3.74
CA ARG A 445 8.03 -27.37 2.66
C ARG A 445 7.95 -25.83 2.69
N ALA A 446 7.58 -25.27 3.85
CA ALA A 446 7.33 -23.84 4.02
C ALA A 446 8.63 -23.04 4.21
N GLN A 447 8.82 -22.01 3.38
CA GLN A 447 9.80 -20.95 3.58
C GLN A 447 9.16 -19.74 4.27
N PRO A 448 9.94 -18.81 4.87
CA PRO A 448 9.39 -17.57 5.41
C PRO A 448 8.65 -16.76 4.34
N GLU A 449 7.34 -16.67 4.47
CA GLU A 449 6.45 -16.07 3.49
C GLU A 449 5.19 -15.52 4.17
N VAL A 450 4.53 -14.55 3.55
CA VAL A 450 3.17 -14.16 3.97
C VAL A 450 2.21 -15.28 3.60
N ARG A 451 1.40 -15.71 4.55
CA ARG A 451 0.39 -16.77 4.39
C ARG A 451 -0.90 -16.18 4.93
N ALA A 452 -1.56 -15.40 4.08
CA ALA A 452 -2.71 -14.61 4.45
C ALA A 452 -4.03 -15.30 4.12
N ILE A 453 -5.10 -14.96 4.84
CA ILE A 453 -6.47 -15.37 4.51
C ILE A 453 -7.44 -14.21 4.71
N TRP A 454 -8.40 -14.03 3.80
CA TRP A 454 -9.53 -13.14 4.04
C TRP A 454 -10.63 -13.87 4.79
N LEU A 455 -10.98 -13.35 5.97
CA LEU A 455 -12.11 -13.81 6.77
C LEU A 455 -13.30 -12.87 6.52
N ASP A 456 -14.29 -13.38 5.79
CA ASP A 456 -15.48 -12.64 5.35
C ASP A 456 -16.54 -12.46 6.45
N ARG A 457 -17.37 -11.41 6.32
CA ARG A 457 -18.51 -11.15 7.22
C ARG A 457 -19.46 -12.33 7.34
N GLY A 458 -19.71 -13.11 6.27
CA GLY A 458 -20.61 -14.26 6.34
C GLY A 458 -20.14 -15.28 7.36
N SER A 459 -18.84 -15.57 7.35
CA SER A 459 -18.16 -16.40 8.35
C SER A 459 -18.20 -15.78 9.75
N ILE A 460 -17.96 -14.47 9.88
CA ILE A 460 -18.00 -13.76 11.18
C ILE A 460 -19.41 -13.77 11.79
N VAL A 461 -20.45 -13.49 10.99
CA VAL A 461 -21.86 -13.53 11.40
C VAL A 461 -22.28 -14.94 11.80
N ARG A 462 -21.88 -15.97 11.05
CA ARG A 462 -22.17 -17.38 11.39
C ARG A 462 -21.52 -17.82 12.70
N ALA A 463 -20.33 -17.29 13.03
CA ALA A 463 -19.67 -17.57 14.29
C ALA A 463 -20.38 -16.94 15.49
N GLY A 464 -20.93 -15.72 15.33
CA GLY A 464 -21.84 -15.06 16.27
C GLY A 464 -21.31 -14.76 17.68
N SER A 465 -20.04 -15.09 17.96
CA SER A 465 -19.38 -14.93 19.27
C SER A 465 -17.87 -15.18 19.16
N LYS A 466 -17.10 -14.78 20.19
CA LYS A 466 -15.67 -15.16 20.32
C LYS A 466 -15.49 -16.69 20.31
N ASP A 467 -16.30 -17.42 21.07
CA ASP A 467 -16.21 -18.88 21.18
C ASP A 467 -16.53 -19.58 19.85
N GLY A 468 -17.41 -19.00 19.03
CA GLY A 468 -17.69 -19.48 17.66
C GLY A 468 -16.59 -19.13 16.64
N LEU A 469 -15.85 -18.03 16.85
CA LEU A 469 -14.70 -17.66 16.03
C LEU A 469 -13.45 -18.49 16.36
N ALA A 470 -13.26 -18.88 17.62
CA ALA A 470 -12.03 -19.53 18.09
C ALA A 470 -11.61 -20.77 17.26
N PRO A 471 -12.51 -21.73 16.92
CA PRO A 471 -12.15 -22.91 16.10
C PRO A 471 -11.66 -22.55 14.69
N MET A 472 -12.10 -21.41 14.15
CA MET A 472 -11.65 -20.94 12.84
C MET A 472 -10.22 -20.37 12.92
N PHE A 473 -9.92 -19.62 13.98
CA PHE A 473 -8.58 -19.15 14.27
C PHE A 473 -7.62 -20.31 14.64
N ASP A 474 -8.11 -21.36 15.31
CA ASP A 474 -7.35 -22.60 15.53
C ASP A 474 -6.97 -23.26 14.20
N ARG A 475 -7.94 -23.44 13.27
CA ARG A 475 -7.67 -23.97 11.92
C ARG A 475 -6.69 -23.11 11.11
N PHE A 476 -6.75 -21.78 11.23
CA PHE A 476 -5.80 -20.89 10.58
C PHE A 476 -4.38 -21.11 11.12
N ALA A 477 -4.22 -21.21 12.44
CA ALA A 477 -2.94 -21.46 13.09
C ALA A 477 -2.37 -22.85 12.73
N GLU A 478 -3.21 -23.90 12.72
CA GLU A 478 -2.83 -25.25 12.30
C GLU A 478 -2.38 -25.28 10.83
N ALA A 479 -3.13 -24.63 9.93
CA ALA A 479 -2.75 -24.41 8.53
C ALA A 479 -1.55 -23.47 8.32
N GLY A 480 -1.00 -22.88 9.38
CA GLY A 480 0.17 -22.00 9.34
C GLY A 480 -0.07 -20.60 8.78
N ILE A 481 -1.34 -20.17 8.62
CA ILE A 481 -1.72 -18.79 8.27
C ILE A 481 -1.11 -17.84 9.32
N ASN A 482 -0.40 -16.81 8.88
CA ASN A 482 0.25 -15.84 9.76
C ASN A 482 -0.33 -14.42 9.66
N THR A 483 -1.31 -14.20 8.77
CA THR A 483 -2.01 -12.91 8.63
C THR A 483 -3.48 -13.16 8.31
N VAL A 484 -4.38 -12.51 9.05
CA VAL A 484 -5.84 -12.56 8.80
C VAL A 484 -6.32 -11.18 8.38
N PHE A 485 -6.83 -11.08 7.15
CA PHE A 485 -7.55 -9.90 6.66
C PHE A 485 -9.01 -10.02 7.10
N PHE A 486 -9.34 -9.44 8.25
CA PHE A 486 -10.64 -9.62 8.92
C PHE A 486 -11.66 -8.60 8.44
N GLU A 487 -12.76 -9.01 7.81
CA GLU A 487 -13.75 -8.09 7.20
C GLU A 487 -14.39 -7.19 8.26
N THR A 488 -13.84 -5.98 8.38
CA THR A 488 -14.08 -5.06 9.50
C THR A 488 -15.08 -3.97 9.11
N VAL A 489 -15.03 -3.48 7.87
CA VAL A 489 -16.00 -2.53 7.30
C VAL A 489 -16.43 -3.04 5.92
N ASN A 490 -17.72 -3.32 5.74
CA ASN A 490 -18.31 -3.75 4.48
C ASN A 490 -19.68 -3.10 4.25
N ALA A 491 -19.95 -2.65 3.03
CA ALA A 491 -21.24 -2.10 2.61
C ALA A 491 -21.77 -0.99 3.54
N GLY A 492 -20.86 -0.13 4.00
CA GLY A 492 -21.14 1.03 4.85
C GLY A 492 -21.26 0.73 6.34
N TYR A 493 -21.22 -0.54 6.76
CA TYR A 493 -21.30 -0.93 8.16
C TYR A 493 -19.93 -1.41 8.69
N PRO A 494 -19.40 -0.84 9.79
CA PRO A 494 -18.42 -1.54 10.63
C PRO A 494 -19.08 -2.75 11.30
N ILE A 495 -18.31 -3.81 11.50
CA ILE A 495 -18.78 -5.04 12.16
C ILE A 495 -18.73 -4.93 13.69
N TYR A 496 -18.01 -3.93 14.22
CA TYR A 496 -17.81 -3.63 15.64
C TYR A 496 -18.70 -2.44 16.12
N PRO A 497 -18.88 -2.24 17.44
CA PRO A 497 -19.63 -1.11 17.98
C PRO A 497 -18.94 0.24 17.70
N THR A 498 -19.61 1.11 16.94
CA THR A 498 -19.05 2.35 16.37
C THR A 498 -19.67 3.62 16.98
N GLN A 499 -18.88 4.68 17.04
CA GLN A 499 -19.29 6.06 17.34
C GLN A 499 -19.16 6.99 16.12
N ILE A 500 -18.53 6.53 15.03
CA ILE A 500 -18.28 7.31 13.81
C ILE A 500 -19.26 6.97 12.69
N ALA A 501 -19.54 5.69 12.44
CA ALA A 501 -20.44 5.26 11.38
C ALA A 501 -21.92 5.34 11.83
N PRO A 502 -22.89 5.51 10.90
CA PRO A 502 -24.30 5.68 11.28
C PRO A 502 -24.92 4.50 12.05
N ALA A 503 -24.39 3.29 11.87
CA ALA A 503 -24.79 2.09 12.61
C ALA A 503 -23.69 1.01 12.53
N GLN A 504 -23.60 0.14 13.55
CA GLN A 504 -22.93 -1.17 13.44
C GLN A 504 -23.72 -2.06 12.46
N ASN A 505 -23.08 -3.09 11.90
CA ASN A 505 -23.78 -4.10 11.11
C ASN A 505 -24.88 -4.80 11.95
N PRO A 506 -26.16 -4.78 11.53
CA PRO A 506 -27.25 -5.35 12.34
C PRO A 506 -27.11 -6.87 12.59
N LEU A 507 -26.31 -7.58 11.79
CA LEU A 507 -26.05 -9.02 11.96
C LEU A 507 -25.01 -9.33 13.06
N THR A 508 -24.35 -8.32 13.61
CA THR A 508 -23.35 -8.46 14.70
C THR A 508 -23.63 -7.55 15.90
N GLU A 509 -24.81 -6.92 15.95
CA GLU A 509 -25.28 -6.22 17.15
C GLU A 509 -25.25 -7.14 18.38
N GLY A 510 -24.94 -6.54 19.54
CA GLY A 510 -24.85 -7.25 20.82
C GLY A 510 -23.49 -7.89 21.13
N TRP A 511 -22.53 -7.86 20.20
CA TRP A 511 -21.14 -8.25 20.46
C TRP A 511 -20.13 -7.43 19.63
N ASP A 512 -18.84 -7.64 19.92
CA ASP A 512 -17.72 -7.00 19.25
C ASP A 512 -16.83 -8.07 18.58
N PRO A 513 -16.97 -8.28 17.26
CA PRO A 513 -16.19 -9.27 16.53
C PRO A 513 -14.74 -8.87 16.33
N LEU A 514 -14.43 -7.56 16.26
CA LEU A 514 -13.06 -7.10 16.02
C LEU A 514 -12.21 -7.27 17.27
N ALA A 515 -12.70 -6.87 18.45
CA ALA A 515 -12.01 -7.13 19.72
C ALA A 515 -11.77 -8.64 19.94
N ALA A 516 -12.78 -9.46 19.67
CA ALA A 516 -12.68 -10.92 19.77
C ALA A 516 -11.60 -11.48 18.82
N ALA A 517 -11.60 -11.06 17.55
CA ALA A 517 -10.65 -11.53 16.55
C ALA A 517 -9.21 -11.08 16.85
N VAL A 518 -9.02 -9.83 17.28
CA VAL A 518 -7.72 -9.30 17.74
C VAL A 518 -7.16 -10.15 18.88
N GLU A 519 -7.98 -10.56 19.85
CA GLU A 519 -7.53 -11.42 20.95
C GLU A 519 -7.14 -12.83 20.45
N LEU A 520 -8.00 -13.46 19.63
CA LEU A 520 -7.79 -14.80 19.08
C LEU A 520 -6.56 -14.91 18.17
N ALA A 521 -6.25 -13.87 17.38
CA ALA A 521 -5.06 -13.79 16.55
C ALA A 521 -3.78 -13.77 17.40
N ARG A 522 -3.73 -12.87 18.39
CA ARG A 522 -2.58 -12.69 19.30
C ARG A 522 -2.31 -13.92 20.15
N GLU A 523 -3.36 -14.59 20.64
CA GLU A 523 -3.26 -15.89 21.34
C GLU A 523 -2.51 -16.96 20.53
N ARG A 524 -2.57 -16.87 19.20
CA ARG A 524 -2.03 -17.86 18.24
C ARG A 524 -0.78 -17.38 17.49
N GLY A 525 -0.32 -16.16 17.75
CA GLY A 525 0.84 -15.57 17.07
C GLY A 525 0.59 -15.26 15.59
N MET A 526 -0.66 -14.94 15.23
CA MET A 526 -1.04 -14.44 13.92
C MET A 526 -1.23 -12.92 13.97
N GLU A 527 -0.93 -12.24 12.87
CA GLU A 527 -1.32 -10.84 12.69
C GLU A 527 -2.80 -10.74 12.29
N LEU A 528 -3.50 -9.73 12.79
CA LEU A 528 -4.84 -9.37 12.34
C LEU A 528 -4.85 -7.97 11.74
N HIS A 529 -5.16 -7.89 10.45
CA HIS A 529 -5.28 -6.63 9.71
C HIS A 529 -6.76 -6.35 9.48
N ALA A 530 -7.22 -5.15 9.83
CA ALA A 530 -8.61 -4.76 9.63
C ALA A 530 -8.88 -4.52 8.14
N TRP A 531 -9.71 -5.38 7.53
CA TRP A 531 -10.10 -5.24 6.12
C TRP A 531 -11.24 -4.23 5.98
N VAL A 532 -10.95 -3.11 5.31
CA VAL A 532 -11.82 -1.94 5.20
C VAL A 532 -12.19 -1.70 3.74
N TRP A 533 -13.47 -1.78 3.41
CA TRP A 533 -14.00 -1.27 2.15
C TRP A 533 -14.01 0.26 2.20
N ALA A 534 -13.16 0.92 1.40
CA ALA A 534 -13.04 2.37 1.37
C ALA A 534 -14.24 3.04 0.68
N PHE A 535 -14.26 3.07 -0.65
CA PHE A 535 -15.29 3.86 -1.35
C PHE A 535 -16.61 3.11 -1.56
N ALA A 536 -16.64 1.77 -1.52
CA ALA A 536 -17.89 1.00 -1.68
C ALA A 536 -18.67 0.87 -0.37
N VAL A 537 -19.77 1.61 -0.23
CA VAL A 537 -20.51 1.78 1.05
C VAL A 537 -21.96 1.30 1.02
N GLY A 538 -22.37 0.57 -0.02
CA GLY A 538 -23.64 -0.16 -0.04
C GLY A 538 -23.59 -1.32 -1.02
N ASN A 539 -24.42 -2.35 -0.78
CA ASN A 539 -24.36 -3.62 -1.50
C ASN A 539 -25.74 -4.30 -1.50
N GLU A 540 -26.35 -4.44 -2.69
CA GLU A 540 -27.67 -5.04 -2.87
C GLU A 540 -27.80 -6.42 -2.20
N ARG A 541 -26.77 -7.27 -2.31
CA ARG A 541 -26.76 -8.60 -1.68
C ARG A 541 -26.78 -8.52 -0.15
N HIS A 542 -26.14 -7.51 0.43
CA HIS A 542 -26.15 -7.31 1.87
C HIS A 542 -27.51 -6.77 2.35
N ASN A 543 -28.10 -5.81 1.62
CA ASN A 543 -29.44 -5.31 1.91
C ASN A 543 -30.46 -6.45 1.97
N LEU A 544 -30.42 -7.38 1.01
CA LEU A 544 -31.30 -8.56 0.98
C LEU A 544 -31.12 -9.47 2.21
N LEU A 545 -29.88 -9.64 2.72
CA LEU A 545 -29.62 -10.37 3.97
C LEU A 545 -30.17 -9.65 5.21
N LEU A 546 -30.24 -8.32 5.18
CA LEU A 546 -30.84 -7.49 6.23
C LEU A 546 -32.37 -7.36 6.10
N GLY A 547 -32.99 -7.97 5.07
CA GLY A 547 -34.41 -7.74 4.75
C GLY A 547 -34.73 -6.31 4.28
N GLN A 548 -33.72 -5.52 3.94
CA GLN A 548 -33.84 -4.17 3.43
C GLN A 548 -34.15 -4.19 1.92
N SER A 549 -34.67 -3.07 1.41
CA SER A 549 -34.91 -2.90 -0.03
C SER A 549 -33.61 -3.05 -0.82
N ALA A 550 -33.68 -3.66 -2.01
CA ALA A 550 -32.60 -3.60 -2.99
C ALA A 550 -32.20 -2.14 -3.28
N GLU A 551 -33.18 -1.21 -3.21
CA GLU A 551 -33.03 0.23 -3.43
C GLU A 551 -32.41 1.03 -2.27
N PHE A 552 -32.17 0.42 -1.10
CA PHE A 552 -31.46 1.07 0.03
C PHE A 552 -29.99 1.35 -0.33
N LEU A 553 -29.53 2.59 -0.21
CA LEU A 553 -28.20 3.03 -0.69
C LEU A 553 -27.03 2.62 0.22
N GLY A 554 -27.30 2.04 1.39
CA GLY A 554 -26.32 1.79 2.45
C GLY A 554 -26.36 2.90 3.50
N PRO A 555 -26.02 2.61 4.77
CA PRO A 555 -26.27 3.50 5.91
C PRO A 555 -25.56 4.87 5.75
N VAL A 556 -24.38 4.88 5.13
CA VAL A 556 -23.59 6.10 4.91
C VAL A 556 -24.26 7.03 3.90
N LEU A 557 -24.75 6.52 2.77
CA LEU A 557 -25.34 7.34 1.70
C LEU A 557 -26.81 7.70 1.93
N GLU A 558 -27.48 7.04 2.86
CA GLU A 558 -28.81 7.43 3.35
C GLU A 558 -28.69 8.58 4.38
N ALA A 559 -27.60 8.63 5.15
CA ALA A 559 -27.26 9.76 6.01
C ALA A 559 -26.65 10.94 5.23
N HIS A 560 -25.83 10.65 4.22
CA HIS A 560 -25.03 11.61 3.44
C HIS A 560 -25.15 11.38 1.92
N PRO A 561 -26.32 11.62 1.30
CA PRO A 561 -26.52 11.44 -0.14
C PRO A 561 -25.69 12.40 -1.03
N GLU A 562 -25.17 13.49 -0.45
CA GLU A 562 -24.23 14.43 -1.06
C GLU A 562 -22.82 13.86 -1.27
N TRP A 563 -22.45 12.80 -0.53
CA TRP A 563 -21.17 12.10 -0.70
C TRP A 563 -21.18 11.07 -1.84
N ALA A 564 -22.32 10.85 -2.50
CA ALA A 564 -22.49 9.82 -3.50
C ALA A 564 -21.68 10.08 -4.78
N ASN A 565 -20.90 9.08 -5.20
CA ASN A 565 -20.41 8.96 -6.57
C ASN A 565 -21.59 8.75 -7.53
N ARG A 566 -21.53 9.36 -8.72
CA ARG A 566 -22.61 9.32 -9.71
C ARG A 566 -22.11 8.97 -11.11
N ASP A 567 -23.01 8.44 -11.93
CA ASP A 567 -22.84 8.34 -13.37
C ASP A 567 -23.15 9.66 -14.11
N ASP A 568 -22.92 9.69 -15.41
CA ASP A 568 -23.18 10.86 -16.28
C ASP A 568 -24.67 11.25 -16.40
N ARG A 569 -25.57 10.46 -15.81
CA ARG A 569 -27.02 10.70 -15.70
C ARG A 569 -27.45 11.09 -14.27
N GLY A 570 -26.50 11.22 -13.34
CA GLY A 570 -26.73 11.57 -11.94
C GLY A 570 -27.15 10.40 -11.03
N GLN A 571 -27.18 9.16 -11.54
CA GLN A 571 -27.56 7.97 -10.77
C GLN A 571 -26.47 7.56 -9.78
N ILE A 572 -26.89 7.26 -8.55
CA ILE A 572 -26.00 6.73 -7.48
C ILE A 572 -25.79 5.21 -7.63
N ARG A 573 -26.76 4.52 -8.24
CA ARG A 573 -26.72 3.06 -8.41
C ARG A 573 -25.94 2.67 -9.66
N HIS A 574 -24.78 2.06 -9.46
CA HIS A 574 -23.93 1.64 -10.57
C HIS A 574 -24.37 0.26 -11.09
N SER A 575 -25.13 0.26 -12.19
CA SER A 575 -25.72 -0.92 -12.86
C SER A 575 -24.76 -2.10 -13.07
N GLY A 576 -23.46 -1.84 -13.26
CA GLY A 576 -22.43 -2.87 -13.43
C GLY A 576 -21.92 -3.54 -12.15
N SER A 577 -22.26 -3.03 -10.95
CA SER A 577 -21.66 -3.50 -9.68
C SER A 577 -22.64 -3.96 -8.60
N ARG A 578 -23.93 -3.56 -8.69
CA ARG A 578 -24.95 -3.74 -7.63
C ARG A 578 -24.52 -3.19 -6.26
N LYS A 579 -23.68 -2.15 -6.30
CA LYS A 579 -23.15 -1.41 -5.16
C LYS A 579 -23.29 0.09 -5.40
N THR A 580 -23.18 0.83 -4.31
CA THR A 580 -23.13 2.29 -4.26
C THR A 580 -21.77 2.71 -3.69
N PHE A 581 -21.24 3.83 -4.18
CA PHE A 581 -19.90 4.30 -3.81
C PHE A 581 -19.95 5.76 -3.31
N LEU A 582 -19.09 6.08 -2.35
CA LEU A 582 -18.67 7.45 -2.06
C LEU A 582 -17.89 8.00 -3.26
N ASP A 583 -17.92 9.32 -3.49
CA ASP A 583 -17.03 9.99 -4.44
C ASP A 583 -15.63 10.20 -3.82
N PRO A 584 -14.56 9.59 -4.33
CA PRO A 584 -13.17 9.85 -3.92
C PRO A 584 -12.74 11.32 -3.99
N ALA A 585 -13.47 12.17 -4.72
CA ALA A 585 -13.23 13.62 -4.76
C ALA A 585 -13.87 14.39 -3.59
N ASN A 586 -14.78 13.78 -2.82
CA ASN A 586 -15.44 14.44 -1.69
C ASN A 586 -14.57 14.35 -0.42
N LEU A 587 -14.13 15.49 0.13
CA LEU A 587 -13.28 15.54 1.32
C LEU A 587 -13.99 15.12 2.61
N GLU A 588 -15.28 15.39 2.74
CA GLU A 588 -16.05 14.99 3.93
C GLU A 588 -16.20 13.47 3.98
N ALA A 589 -16.42 12.84 2.82
CA ALA A 589 -16.43 11.40 2.65
C ALA A 589 -15.06 10.76 2.97
N ARG A 590 -13.95 11.36 2.50
CA ARG A 590 -12.59 10.93 2.85
C ARG A 590 -12.31 11.08 4.34
N TRP A 591 -12.69 12.21 4.94
CA TRP A 591 -12.52 12.47 6.37
C TRP A 591 -13.39 11.54 7.24
N TYR A 592 -14.57 11.15 6.77
CA TYR A 592 -15.35 10.08 7.37
C TYR A 592 -14.59 8.75 7.36
N LEU A 593 -14.03 8.33 6.22
CA LEU A 593 -13.24 7.09 6.12
C LEU A 593 -12.00 7.12 7.01
N LEU A 594 -11.27 8.25 7.05
CA LEU A 594 -10.12 8.44 7.95
C LEU A 594 -10.54 8.33 9.43
N ARG A 595 -11.69 8.89 9.83
CA ARG A 595 -12.20 8.74 11.21
C ARG A 595 -12.64 7.31 11.53
N VAL A 596 -13.11 6.53 10.56
CA VAL A 596 -13.41 5.10 10.76
C VAL A 596 -12.12 4.28 10.90
N ILE A 597 -11.05 4.64 10.19
CA ILE A 597 -9.72 4.05 10.35
C ILE A 597 -9.11 4.45 11.71
N ASP A 598 -9.26 5.71 12.13
CA ASP A 598 -8.89 6.18 13.47
C ASP A 598 -9.63 5.40 14.56
N GLU A 599 -10.95 5.23 14.44
CA GLU A 599 -11.74 4.44 15.40
C GLU A 599 -11.24 2.99 15.53
N ILE A 600 -10.71 2.41 14.45
CA ILE A 600 -10.04 1.10 14.49
C ILE A 600 -8.71 1.20 15.26
N LEU A 601 -7.79 2.07 14.84
CA LEU A 601 -6.45 2.20 15.44
C LEU A 601 -6.46 2.76 16.88
N LEU A 602 -7.51 3.49 17.27
CA LEU A 602 -7.71 4.02 18.63
C LEU A 602 -8.09 2.94 19.63
N ASN A 603 -8.97 2.02 19.23
CA ASN A 603 -9.69 1.14 20.16
C ASN A 603 -9.23 -0.33 20.07
N TYR A 604 -8.56 -0.73 19.00
CA TYR A 604 -8.17 -2.11 18.73
C TYR A 604 -6.67 -2.18 18.41
N ASP A 605 -5.96 -3.05 19.13
CA ASP A 605 -4.55 -3.39 18.89
C ASP A 605 -4.47 -4.33 17.66
N VAL A 606 -4.76 -3.78 16.48
CA VAL A 606 -4.66 -4.44 15.17
C VAL A 606 -3.25 -4.28 14.60
N ASP A 607 -2.78 -5.29 13.89
CA ASP A 607 -1.44 -5.28 13.29
C ASP A 607 -1.38 -4.43 12.00
N GLY A 608 -2.52 -4.10 11.39
CA GLY A 608 -2.55 -3.31 10.15
C GLY A 608 -3.94 -2.97 9.63
N ILE A 609 -3.96 -2.18 8.56
CA ILE A 609 -5.15 -1.82 7.78
C ILE A 609 -5.00 -2.41 6.38
N GLN A 610 -5.97 -3.24 5.98
CA GLN A 610 -6.08 -3.82 4.64
C GLN A 610 -7.17 -3.07 3.88
N LEU A 611 -6.78 -2.09 3.06
CA LEU A 611 -7.74 -1.34 2.23
C LEU A 611 -8.22 -2.18 1.05
N ASP A 612 -9.51 -2.08 0.75
CA ASP A 612 -10.18 -2.66 -0.42
C ASP A 612 -11.24 -1.68 -0.97
N TYR A 613 -11.72 -1.89 -2.19
CA TYR A 613 -12.58 -0.95 -2.91
C TYR A 613 -12.03 0.50 -2.96
N ILE A 614 -10.71 0.65 -2.88
CA ILE A 614 -9.94 1.88 -3.15
C ILE A 614 -9.85 2.12 -4.66
N ARG A 615 -11.01 2.42 -5.25
CA ARG A 615 -11.24 2.57 -6.68
C ARG A 615 -12.62 3.18 -6.95
N TYR A 616 -12.81 3.70 -8.15
CA TYR A 616 -14.14 3.94 -8.69
C TYR A 616 -14.81 2.60 -9.12
N PRO A 617 -16.13 2.59 -9.40
CA PRO A 617 -16.79 1.46 -10.04
C PRO A 617 -16.22 1.22 -11.45
N PHE A 618 -16.38 0.00 -11.98
CA PHE A 618 -15.81 -0.39 -13.28
C PHE A 618 -16.34 0.47 -14.44
N GLN A 619 -15.47 1.32 -14.98
CA GLN A 619 -15.74 2.16 -16.15
C GLN A 619 -15.73 1.31 -17.42
N ASP A 620 -16.71 1.54 -18.28
CA ASP A 620 -16.77 1.05 -19.65
C ASP A 620 -17.54 2.06 -20.50
N PRO A 621 -16.86 3.07 -21.08
CA PRO A 621 -17.49 4.08 -21.91
C PRO A 621 -18.16 3.51 -23.16
N SER A 622 -17.77 2.31 -23.62
CA SER A 622 -18.39 1.65 -24.79
C SER A 622 -19.77 1.07 -24.48
N ALA A 623 -20.03 0.77 -23.20
CA ALA A 623 -21.32 0.32 -22.68
C ALA A 623 -22.06 1.42 -21.90
N GLU A 624 -21.72 2.70 -22.11
CA GLU A 624 -22.32 3.85 -21.42
C GLU A 624 -22.22 3.76 -19.87
N ARG A 625 -21.12 3.20 -19.35
CA ARG A 625 -20.85 3.10 -17.91
C ARG A 625 -19.66 3.98 -17.54
N THR A 626 -19.94 5.22 -17.16
CA THR A 626 -18.93 6.19 -16.74
C THR A 626 -19.32 6.73 -15.36
N TYR A 627 -18.33 6.94 -14.48
CA TYR A 627 -18.56 7.34 -13.09
C TYR A 627 -17.51 8.35 -12.62
N GLY A 628 -17.85 9.10 -11.56
CA GLY A 628 -17.07 10.23 -11.03
C GLY A 628 -17.82 11.56 -11.13
N TYR A 629 -19.06 11.56 -11.58
CA TYR A 629 -19.87 12.76 -11.78
C TYR A 629 -20.60 13.21 -10.51
N GLY A 630 -20.03 12.88 -9.34
CA GLY A 630 -20.43 13.47 -8.06
C GLY A 630 -20.21 14.99 -8.08
N GLU A 631 -20.92 15.71 -7.22
CA GLU A 631 -20.88 17.18 -7.21
C GLU A 631 -19.47 17.70 -6.90
N ALA A 632 -18.81 17.13 -5.89
CA ALA A 632 -17.43 17.43 -5.53
C ALA A 632 -16.44 17.14 -6.68
N GLY A 633 -16.51 15.97 -7.31
CA GLY A 633 -15.66 15.60 -8.45
C GLY A 633 -15.83 16.52 -9.66
N ARG A 634 -17.08 16.86 -10.00
CA ARG A 634 -17.40 17.80 -11.09
C ARG A 634 -16.88 19.20 -10.82
N GLN A 635 -17.14 19.73 -9.62
CA GLN A 635 -16.70 21.08 -9.24
C GLN A 635 -15.16 21.19 -9.30
N ARG A 636 -14.44 20.25 -8.69
CA ARG A 636 -12.97 20.25 -8.65
C ARG A 636 -12.34 20.15 -10.03
N PHE A 637 -12.89 19.29 -10.89
CA PHE A 637 -12.37 19.18 -12.25
C PHE A 637 -12.67 20.44 -13.09
N TRP A 638 -13.84 21.06 -12.90
CA TRP A 638 -14.14 22.36 -13.50
C TRP A 638 -13.19 23.46 -12.99
N GLU A 639 -12.87 23.50 -11.70
CA GLU A 639 -11.89 24.43 -11.12
C GLU A 639 -10.47 24.23 -11.69
N LEU A 640 -10.07 22.99 -11.96
CA LEU A 640 -8.74 22.66 -12.50
C LEU A 640 -8.60 22.81 -14.03
N VAL A 641 -9.67 22.58 -14.78
CA VAL A 641 -9.63 22.44 -16.26
C VAL A 641 -10.54 23.44 -17.00
N GLY A 642 -11.44 24.12 -16.28
CA GLY A 642 -12.41 25.07 -16.84
C GLY A 642 -13.60 24.43 -17.57
N VAL A 643 -13.74 23.09 -17.51
CA VAL A 643 -14.76 22.33 -18.23
C VAL A 643 -15.46 21.37 -17.27
N ASP A 644 -16.80 21.43 -17.22
CA ASP A 644 -17.61 20.44 -16.47
C ASP A 644 -17.51 19.08 -17.18
N PRO A 645 -17.14 17.99 -16.50
CA PRO A 645 -16.89 16.72 -17.16
C PRO A 645 -18.16 16.09 -17.76
N LEU A 646 -19.38 16.54 -17.41
CA LEU A 646 -20.61 16.14 -18.12
C LEU A 646 -20.63 16.58 -19.60
N ASN A 647 -19.87 17.63 -19.95
CA ASN A 647 -19.74 18.09 -21.33
C ASN A 647 -18.61 17.38 -22.11
N LEU A 648 -17.92 16.41 -21.48
CA LEU A 648 -16.84 15.66 -22.11
C LEU A 648 -17.33 14.38 -22.79
N SER A 649 -16.69 14.05 -23.91
CA SER A 649 -16.84 12.78 -24.59
C SER A 649 -15.50 12.03 -24.63
N PRO A 650 -15.48 10.68 -24.55
CA PRO A 650 -14.28 9.88 -24.80
C PRO A 650 -13.59 10.13 -26.15
N ARG A 651 -14.27 10.81 -27.09
CA ARG A 651 -13.69 11.26 -28.37
C ARG A 651 -12.76 12.47 -28.24
N GLN A 652 -12.88 13.25 -27.17
CA GLN A 652 -11.99 14.38 -26.86
C GLN A 652 -10.79 13.86 -26.06
N VAL A 653 -9.91 13.10 -26.73
CA VAL A 653 -8.85 12.27 -26.11
C VAL A 653 -8.10 13.01 -25.01
N ASP A 654 -7.59 14.23 -25.27
CA ASP A 654 -6.77 14.98 -24.29
C ASP A 654 -7.55 15.40 -23.04
N LEU A 655 -8.80 15.85 -23.20
CA LEU A 655 -9.65 16.26 -22.07
C LEU A 655 -10.18 15.04 -21.30
N TRP A 656 -10.46 13.95 -22.01
CA TRP A 656 -10.85 12.67 -21.40
C TRP A 656 -9.70 12.02 -20.63
N GLN A 657 -8.46 12.17 -21.12
CA GLN A 657 -7.27 11.76 -20.39
C GLN A 657 -7.12 12.57 -19.10
N ARG A 658 -7.19 13.90 -19.16
CA ARG A 658 -7.18 14.76 -17.97
C ARG A 658 -8.27 14.37 -16.95
N TRP A 659 -9.48 14.02 -17.41
CA TRP A 659 -10.56 13.55 -16.54
C TRP A 659 -10.27 12.16 -15.93
N THR A 660 -9.54 11.31 -16.64
CA THR A 660 -9.07 10.02 -16.13
C THR A 660 -7.97 10.21 -15.09
N ASP A 661 -6.97 11.04 -15.39
CA ASP A 661 -5.84 11.37 -14.52
C ASP A 661 -6.32 12.05 -13.23
N PHE A 662 -7.25 13.00 -13.31
CA PHE A 662 -7.86 13.64 -12.13
C PHE A 662 -8.47 12.61 -11.18
N ARG A 663 -9.24 11.64 -11.70
CA ARG A 663 -9.88 10.61 -10.88
C ARG A 663 -8.87 9.58 -10.34
N VAL A 664 -7.81 9.26 -11.09
CA VAL A 664 -6.66 8.47 -10.59
C VAL A 664 -5.99 9.19 -9.41
N GLU A 665 -5.80 10.50 -9.51
CA GLU A 665 -5.20 11.31 -8.43
C GLU A 665 -6.13 11.39 -7.21
N GLN A 666 -7.45 11.41 -7.38
CA GLN A 666 -8.37 11.36 -6.23
C GLN A 666 -8.21 10.06 -5.42
N VAL A 667 -8.04 8.90 -6.08
CA VAL A 667 -7.78 7.63 -5.39
C VAL A 667 -6.37 7.60 -4.80
N THR A 668 -5.36 8.04 -5.55
CA THR A 668 -3.94 8.00 -5.12
C THR A 668 -3.67 8.92 -3.92
N SER A 669 -4.17 10.15 -3.95
CA SER A 669 -4.07 11.08 -2.82
C SER A 669 -4.81 10.58 -1.58
N PHE A 670 -5.88 9.79 -1.72
CA PHE A 670 -6.56 9.19 -0.57
C PHE A 670 -5.72 8.06 0.06
N VAL A 671 -5.03 7.24 -0.74
CA VAL A 671 -4.07 6.26 -0.21
C VAL A 671 -2.93 6.97 0.52
N GLU A 672 -2.44 8.11 -0.01
CA GLU A 672 -1.42 8.95 0.64
C GLU A 672 -1.90 9.67 1.92
N GLU A 673 -3.20 9.98 2.02
CA GLU A 673 -3.84 10.43 3.26
C GLU A 673 -3.91 9.30 4.29
N VAL A 674 -4.33 8.09 3.90
CA VAL A 674 -4.40 6.94 4.81
C VAL A 674 -3.01 6.52 5.29
N ASP A 675 -2.03 6.45 4.40
CA ASP A 675 -0.62 6.15 4.72
C ASP A 675 -0.08 7.06 5.82
N ARG A 676 -0.17 8.37 5.61
CA ARG A 676 0.19 9.39 6.60
C ARG A 676 -0.57 9.21 7.91
N PHE A 677 -1.87 8.96 7.83
CA PHE A 677 -2.72 8.82 9.02
C PHE A 677 -2.35 7.57 9.83
N VAL A 678 -2.03 6.46 9.16
CA VAL A 678 -1.52 5.24 9.79
C VAL A 678 -0.13 5.50 10.40
N GLU A 679 0.82 6.07 9.64
CA GLU A 679 2.18 6.40 10.13
C GLU A 679 2.15 7.29 11.39
N GLU A 680 1.26 8.30 11.42
CA GLU A 680 1.10 9.21 12.55
C GLU A 680 0.44 8.54 13.77
N ARG A 681 -0.50 7.61 13.54
CA ARG A 681 -1.31 7.01 14.60
C ARG A 681 -0.67 5.76 15.19
N ASP A 682 -0.14 4.88 14.35
CA ASP A 682 0.62 3.69 14.72
C ASP A 682 1.69 3.39 13.64
N PRO A 683 2.94 3.83 13.83
CA PRO A 683 4.01 3.61 12.85
C PRO A 683 4.47 2.15 12.76
N ASP A 684 4.02 1.27 13.66
CA ASP A 684 4.23 -0.16 13.54
C ASP A 684 3.09 -0.84 12.76
N ALA A 685 1.94 -0.19 12.50
CA ALA A 685 0.84 -0.79 11.74
C ALA A 685 1.18 -0.91 10.24
N ILE A 686 0.74 -2.01 9.60
CA ILE A 686 0.98 -2.28 8.18
C ILE A 686 -0.17 -1.73 7.33
N LEU A 687 0.14 -0.92 6.31
CA LEU A 687 -0.84 -0.52 5.29
C LEU A 687 -0.75 -1.43 4.06
N SER A 688 -1.71 -2.36 3.94
CA SER A 688 -1.82 -3.24 2.78
C SER A 688 -3.02 -2.88 1.89
N VAL A 689 -2.91 -3.17 0.58
CA VAL A 689 -3.93 -2.80 -0.41
C VAL A 689 -4.38 -3.98 -1.27
N ALA A 690 -5.69 -4.18 -1.37
CA ALA A 690 -6.32 -5.20 -2.21
C ALA A 690 -6.57 -4.60 -3.61
N VAL A 691 -5.86 -5.11 -4.61
CA VAL A 691 -5.79 -4.48 -5.93
C VAL A 691 -5.95 -5.46 -7.08
N PHE A 692 -6.29 -4.92 -8.24
CA PHE A 692 -6.50 -5.70 -9.45
C PHE A 692 -5.19 -6.07 -10.16
N PRO A 693 -5.08 -7.28 -10.76
CA PRO A 693 -3.88 -7.73 -11.47
C PRO A 693 -3.84 -7.36 -12.97
N GLN A 694 -4.80 -6.58 -13.47
CA GLN A 694 -4.80 -6.07 -14.85
C GLN A 694 -3.60 -5.12 -15.07
N SER A 695 -3.29 -4.83 -16.35
CA SER A 695 -2.25 -3.87 -16.71
C SER A 695 -2.54 -2.47 -16.14
N ARG A 696 -1.48 -1.68 -15.92
CA ARG A 696 -1.56 -0.28 -15.41
C ARG A 696 -2.61 0.53 -16.17
N HIS A 697 -2.53 0.51 -17.50
CA HIS A 697 -3.50 1.14 -18.40
C HIS A 697 -4.95 0.71 -18.12
N ASP A 698 -5.23 -0.60 -18.06
CA ASP A 698 -6.59 -1.08 -17.83
C ASP A 698 -7.12 -0.66 -16.46
N ARG A 699 -6.28 -0.63 -15.42
CA ARG A 699 -6.70 -0.15 -14.10
C ARG A 699 -6.87 1.35 -14.03
N THR A 700 -5.97 2.16 -14.57
CA THR A 700 -6.10 3.63 -14.52
C THR A 700 -7.32 4.10 -15.30
N HIS A 701 -7.67 3.44 -16.40
CA HIS A 701 -8.83 3.81 -17.22
C HIS A 701 -10.15 3.18 -16.74
N LYS A 702 -10.15 1.93 -16.23
CA LYS A 702 -11.39 1.22 -15.84
C LYS A 702 -11.72 1.29 -14.35
N LEU A 703 -10.76 1.63 -13.49
CA LEU A 703 -10.89 1.60 -12.02
C LEU A 703 -10.30 2.81 -11.30
N GLN A 704 -9.45 3.58 -11.99
CA GLN A 704 -8.67 4.69 -11.45
C GLN A 704 -7.70 4.22 -10.33
N GLN A 705 -7.16 3.01 -10.47
CA GLN A 705 -6.28 2.37 -9.48
C GLN A 705 -4.83 2.25 -10.00
N ASP A 706 -3.96 3.18 -9.62
CA ASP A 706 -2.56 3.22 -10.05
C ASP A 706 -1.57 2.78 -8.96
N TRP A 707 -1.62 1.48 -8.60
CA TRP A 707 -0.83 0.97 -7.48
C TRP A 707 0.68 0.93 -7.74
N GLU A 708 1.16 1.00 -8.99
CA GLU A 708 2.58 1.23 -9.27
C GLU A 708 3.03 2.61 -8.76
N ALA A 709 2.22 3.66 -8.94
CA ALA A 709 2.52 4.98 -8.37
C ALA A 709 2.54 4.96 -6.84
N TRP A 710 1.77 4.08 -6.20
CA TRP A 710 1.76 3.93 -4.74
C TRP A 710 3.05 3.28 -4.22
N ILE A 711 3.59 2.30 -4.96
CA ILE A 711 4.92 1.71 -4.69
C ILE A 711 6.01 2.76 -4.92
N GLU A 712 5.96 3.52 -6.02
CA GLU A 712 6.92 4.59 -6.36
C GLU A 712 6.95 5.70 -5.30
N LYS A 713 5.78 6.09 -4.79
CA LYS A 713 5.64 7.05 -3.68
C LYS A 713 6.03 6.48 -2.30
N GLY A 714 6.02 5.16 -2.14
CA GLY A 714 6.29 4.48 -0.88
C GLY A 714 5.16 4.60 0.16
N ILE A 715 3.91 4.68 -0.29
CA ILE A 715 2.70 4.92 0.54
C ILE A 715 1.87 3.64 0.81
N VAL A 716 2.48 2.47 0.65
CA VAL A 716 1.89 1.15 0.88
C VAL A 716 2.99 0.14 1.25
N ASP A 717 2.72 -0.72 2.22
CA ASP A 717 3.65 -1.73 2.72
C ASP A 717 3.53 -3.08 2.01
N ALA A 718 2.36 -3.39 1.46
CA ALA A 718 2.11 -4.65 0.78
C ALA A 718 1.01 -4.53 -0.28
N ILE A 719 1.29 -5.06 -1.47
CA ILE A 719 0.32 -5.18 -2.56
C ILE A 719 -0.27 -6.59 -2.55
N VAL A 720 -1.58 -6.68 -2.34
CA VAL A 720 -2.31 -7.96 -2.37
C VAL A 720 -3.13 -8.05 -3.67
N LEU A 721 -2.66 -8.86 -4.61
CA LEU A 721 -3.20 -8.92 -5.98
C LEU A 721 -4.37 -9.91 -6.04
N MET A 722 -5.55 -9.46 -6.48
CA MET A 722 -6.75 -10.31 -6.71
C MET A 722 -6.61 -11.20 -7.97
N THR A 723 -5.65 -12.13 -7.97
CA THR A 723 -5.28 -13.02 -9.09
C THR A 723 -6.23 -14.20 -9.28
N TYR A 724 -7.53 -13.95 -9.18
CA TYR A 724 -8.57 -14.98 -9.16
C TYR A 724 -8.70 -15.72 -10.50
N ALA A 725 -8.24 -16.98 -10.53
CA ALA A 725 -8.16 -17.80 -11.73
C ALA A 725 -8.59 -19.25 -11.46
N LYS A 726 -9.29 -19.87 -12.42
CA LYS A 726 -9.73 -21.28 -12.33
C LYS A 726 -8.61 -22.31 -12.58
N ASP A 727 -7.43 -21.88 -13.05
CA ASP A 727 -6.25 -22.74 -13.17
C ASP A 727 -4.93 -21.96 -13.05
N THR A 728 -3.84 -22.70 -12.83
CA THR A 728 -2.49 -22.17 -12.67
C THR A 728 -1.94 -21.48 -13.92
N ASN A 729 -2.33 -21.92 -15.12
CA ASN A 729 -1.92 -21.27 -16.37
C ASN A 729 -2.50 -19.85 -16.47
N ARG A 730 -3.76 -19.68 -16.05
CA ARG A 730 -4.42 -18.38 -16.04
C ARG A 730 -3.88 -17.50 -14.92
N LEU A 731 -3.63 -18.04 -13.73
CA LEU A 731 -2.93 -17.30 -12.67
C LEU A 731 -1.55 -16.83 -13.14
N GLN A 732 -0.78 -17.71 -13.80
CA GLN A 732 0.51 -17.36 -14.39
C GLN A 732 0.40 -16.17 -15.36
N ARG A 733 -0.58 -16.16 -16.27
CA ARG A 733 -0.81 -15.04 -17.21
C ARG A 733 -1.30 -13.74 -16.55
N LEU A 734 -1.77 -13.79 -15.30
CA LEU A 734 -2.07 -12.59 -14.51
C LEU A 734 -0.84 -12.09 -13.74
N VAL A 735 0.01 -13.01 -13.24
CA VAL A 735 1.14 -12.68 -12.35
C VAL A 735 2.41 -12.30 -13.12
N GLU A 736 2.83 -13.06 -14.13
CA GLU A 736 4.15 -12.87 -14.76
C GLU A 736 4.38 -11.46 -15.34
N PRO A 737 3.43 -10.83 -16.06
CA PRO A 737 3.61 -9.47 -16.57
C PRO A 737 3.79 -8.42 -15.47
N LEU A 738 3.27 -8.66 -14.27
CA LEU A 738 3.43 -7.75 -13.13
C LEU A 738 4.84 -7.88 -12.54
N LEU A 739 5.36 -9.11 -12.40
CA LEU A 739 6.70 -9.34 -11.85
C LEU A 739 7.82 -8.75 -12.72
N GLU A 740 7.57 -8.52 -14.00
CA GLU A 740 8.52 -7.88 -14.91
C GLU A 740 8.52 -6.35 -14.80
N ASN A 741 7.33 -5.73 -14.70
CA ASN A 741 7.13 -4.29 -14.90
C ASN A 741 6.92 -3.48 -13.62
N VAL A 742 6.80 -4.13 -12.45
CA VAL A 742 6.52 -3.46 -11.18
C VAL A 742 7.78 -2.90 -10.53
N PRO A 743 7.76 -1.65 -10.01
CA PRO A 743 8.85 -1.07 -9.24
C PRO A 743 9.29 -1.98 -8.09
N LYS A 744 10.61 -2.15 -7.91
CA LYS A 744 11.13 -2.96 -6.80
C LYS A 744 10.95 -2.21 -5.48
N GLY A 745 10.65 -2.94 -4.41
CA GLY A 745 10.73 -2.42 -3.05
C GLY A 745 9.46 -2.51 -2.22
N VAL A 746 8.37 -3.08 -2.72
CA VAL A 746 7.19 -3.44 -1.90
C VAL A 746 6.85 -4.92 -2.09
N PRO A 747 6.61 -5.69 -1.00
CA PRO A 747 6.13 -7.06 -1.06
C PRO A 747 4.88 -7.26 -1.92
N LEU A 748 4.97 -8.19 -2.87
CA LEU A 748 3.83 -8.63 -3.70
C LEU A 748 3.26 -9.96 -3.19
N ILE A 749 1.95 -10.01 -3.00
CA ILE A 749 1.20 -11.15 -2.44
C ILE A 749 0.04 -11.52 -3.38
N PRO A 750 0.21 -12.46 -4.33
CA PRO A 750 -0.89 -12.94 -5.16
C PRO A 750 -1.94 -13.74 -4.39
N ALA A 751 -3.21 -13.55 -4.75
CA ALA A 751 -4.34 -14.23 -4.16
C ALA A 751 -4.80 -15.46 -4.95
N VAL A 752 -5.04 -16.56 -4.24
CA VAL A 752 -5.72 -17.77 -4.74
C VAL A 752 -7.18 -17.72 -4.29
N LYS A 753 -8.12 -17.77 -5.24
CA LYS A 753 -9.57 -17.86 -4.93
C LYS A 753 -9.97 -19.33 -4.85
N LEU A 754 -10.31 -19.77 -3.64
CA LEU A 754 -10.70 -21.15 -3.32
C LEU A 754 -12.11 -21.51 -3.83
N HIS A 755 -13.00 -20.53 -3.99
CA HIS A 755 -14.36 -20.77 -4.45
C HIS A 755 -14.38 -21.28 -5.92
N ASP A 756 -15.03 -22.43 -6.14
CA ASP A 756 -15.01 -23.23 -7.38
C ASP A 756 -13.61 -23.69 -7.84
N LEU A 757 -12.64 -23.82 -6.93
CA LEU A 757 -11.28 -24.26 -7.24
C LEU A 757 -10.95 -25.58 -6.52
N PRO A 758 -10.58 -26.67 -7.23
CA PRO A 758 -10.15 -27.91 -6.59
C PRO A 758 -8.85 -27.72 -5.78
N ASP A 759 -8.74 -28.34 -4.61
CA ASP A 759 -7.61 -28.16 -3.69
C ASP A 759 -6.25 -28.36 -4.36
N ILE A 760 -6.12 -29.39 -5.19
CA ILE A 760 -4.84 -29.66 -5.85
C ILE A 760 -4.46 -28.58 -6.87
N VAL A 761 -5.43 -27.86 -7.42
CA VAL A 761 -5.21 -26.67 -8.26
C VAL A 761 -4.87 -25.45 -7.38
N ALA A 762 -5.48 -25.31 -6.20
CA ALA A 762 -5.07 -24.30 -5.22
C ALA A 762 -3.60 -24.50 -4.77
N ILE A 763 -3.21 -25.74 -4.47
CA ILE A 763 -1.84 -26.12 -4.13
C ILE A 763 -0.87 -25.87 -5.30
N ASP A 764 -1.28 -26.17 -6.54
CA ASP A 764 -0.47 -25.92 -7.74
C ASP A 764 -0.30 -24.40 -8.02
N GLN A 765 -1.33 -23.60 -7.77
CA GLN A 765 -1.26 -22.13 -7.80
C GLN A 765 -0.33 -21.58 -6.69
N MET A 766 -0.43 -22.10 -5.46
CA MET A 766 0.47 -21.73 -4.36
C MET A 766 1.93 -22.11 -4.65
N GLN A 767 2.17 -23.27 -5.26
CA GLN A 767 3.52 -23.66 -5.68
C GLN A 767 4.05 -22.72 -6.77
N PHE A 768 3.25 -22.39 -7.78
CA PHE A 768 3.63 -21.40 -8.79
C PHE A 768 4.05 -20.06 -8.14
N ILE A 769 3.28 -19.56 -7.15
CA ILE A 769 3.60 -18.30 -6.45
C ILE A 769 4.96 -18.39 -5.75
N ARG A 770 5.25 -19.51 -5.07
CA ARG A 770 6.55 -19.80 -4.41
C ARG A 770 7.73 -19.94 -5.38
N ASP A 771 7.45 -20.26 -6.64
CA ASP A 771 8.44 -20.40 -7.71
C ASP A 771 8.64 -19.10 -8.50
N ARG A 772 8.15 -17.96 -7.98
CA ARG A 772 8.25 -16.63 -8.58
C ARG A 772 8.78 -15.60 -7.58
N ALA A 773 9.13 -14.41 -8.08
CA ALA A 773 9.64 -13.30 -7.25
C ALA A 773 8.54 -12.61 -6.42
N THR A 774 7.84 -13.40 -5.59
CA THR A 774 6.76 -12.96 -4.70
C THR A 774 7.15 -13.16 -3.24
N ASN A 775 6.40 -12.53 -2.33
CA ASN A 775 6.70 -12.54 -0.90
C ASN A 775 5.71 -13.38 -0.07
N GLY A 776 4.71 -13.97 -0.71
CA GLY A 776 3.74 -14.84 -0.07
C GLY A 776 2.49 -15.02 -0.93
N TYR A 777 1.44 -15.58 -0.34
CA TYR A 777 0.12 -15.74 -0.95
C TYR A 777 -1.00 -15.33 0.02
N ALA A 778 -2.16 -15.02 -0.54
CA ALA A 778 -3.39 -14.82 0.20
C ALA A 778 -4.49 -15.78 -0.28
N LEU A 779 -5.32 -16.30 0.62
CA LEU A 779 -6.42 -17.22 0.29
C LEU A 779 -7.77 -16.49 0.40
N PHE A 780 -8.58 -16.51 -0.67
CA PHE A 780 -9.91 -15.92 -0.70
C PHE A 780 -10.99 -17.00 -0.93
N ALA A 781 -11.90 -17.29 0.00
CA ALA A 781 -12.06 -16.75 1.36
C ALA A 781 -12.13 -17.90 2.39
N ALA A 782 -12.02 -17.56 3.67
CA ALA A 782 -12.01 -18.50 4.79
C ALA A 782 -13.11 -19.56 4.79
N GLU A 783 -14.33 -19.22 4.35
CA GLU A 783 -15.46 -20.16 4.21
C GLU A 783 -15.13 -21.40 3.34
N MET A 784 -14.21 -21.26 2.39
CA MET A 784 -13.82 -22.32 1.45
C MET A 784 -12.57 -23.09 1.90
N LEU A 785 -12.06 -22.90 3.12
CA LEU A 785 -10.97 -23.70 3.68
C LEU A 785 -11.53 -24.99 4.31
N ASP A 786 -11.84 -25.96 3.45
CA ASP A 786 -12.36 -27.27 3.87
C ASP A 786 -11.31 -28.13 4.61
N ASP A 787 -11.73 -29.33 5.02
CA ASP A 787 -10.92 -30.23 5.86
C ASP A 787 -9.72 -30.84 5.10
N ASP A 788 -9.85 -31.08 3.79
CA ASP A 788 -8.80 -31.69 2.96
C ASP A 788 -7.70 -30.67 2.68
N LEU A 789 -8.05 -29.45 2.23
CA LEU A 789 -7.09 -28.36 2.05
C LEU A 789 -6.46 -27.95 3.39
N HIS A 790 -7.25 -27.87 4.47
CA HIS A 790 -6.73 -27.61 5.82
C HIS A 790 -5.70 -28.67 6.25
N GLY A 791 -5.97 -29.96 6.02
CA GLY A 791 -5.04 -31.05 6.30
C GLY A 791 -3.74 -30.96 5.51
N ILE A 792 -3.81 -30.60 4.21
CA ILE A 792 -2.64 -30.37 3.36
C ILE A 792 -1.81 -29.18 3.86
N LEU A 793 -2.47 -28.06 4.19
CA LEU A 793 -1.76 -26.89 4.73
C LEU A 793 -1.12 -27.20 6.08
N SER A 794 -1.82 -27.87 6.99
CA SER A 794 -1.29 -28.26 8.31
C SER A 794 -0.04 -29.16 8.21
N ASN A 795 0.01 -30.06 7.23
CA ASN A 795 1.19 -30.88 6.98
C ASN A 795 2.35 -30.10 6.35
N THR A 796 2.04 -29.22 5.39
CA THR A 796 3.06 -28.52 4.59
C THR A 796 3.60 -27.24 5.22
N GLN A 797 2.83 -26.63 6.12
CA GLN A 797 3.12 -25.39 6.86
C GLN A 797 3.46 -25.63 8.35
N ARG A 798 3.73 -26.89 8.74
CA ARG A 798 4.07 -27.27 10.12
C ARG A 798 5.19 -26.40 10.69
N ASN A 799 5.01 -25.91 11.93
CA ASN A 799 5.92 -25.00 12.65
C ASN A 799 6.19 -23.63 11.98
N SER A 800 5.50 -23.29 10.88
CA SER A 800 5.83 -22.09 10.08
C SER A 800 5.45 -20.76 10.74
N LEU A 801 4.56 -20.73 11.74
CA LEU A 801 4.17 -19.50 12.47
C LEU A 801 5.35 -18.80 13.16
N GLN A 802 6.42 -19.53 13.49
CA GLN A 802 7.63 -18.97 14.10
C GLN A 802 8.58 -18.31 13.07
N GLN A 803 8.28 -18.40 11.77
CA GLN A 803 9.10 -17.82 10.71
C GLN A 803 8.89 -16.30 10.61
N PRO A 804 9.92 -15.53 10.23
CA PRO A 804 9.78 -14.09 10.04
C PRO A 804 8.80 -13.76 8.92
N ILE A 805 7.71 -13.05 9.27
CA ILE A 805 6.76 -12.48 8.30
C ILE A 805 7.50 -11.46 7.41
N PRO A 806 7.49 -11.59 6.08
CA PRO A 806 8.39 -10.82 5.21
C PRO A 806 8.26 -9.30 5.26
N TYR A 807 7.06 -8.73 5.41
CA TYR A 807 6.90 -7.26 5.54
C TYR A 807 7.27 -6.73 6.95
N ARG A 808 7.23 -7.58 7.99
CA ARG A 808 7.71 -7.22 9.34
C ARG A 808 9.21 -7.29 9.46
N HIS A 809 9.76 -8.38 8.96
CA HIS A 809 11.11 -8.82 9.25
C HIS A 809 11.92 -9.04 7.96
N PRO A 810 11.92 -8.09 7.01
CA PRO A 810 12.38 -8.34 5.64
C PRO A 810 13.84 -8.83 5.58
N LEU A 811 14.72 -8.25 6.41
CA LEU A 811 16.14 -8.63 6.45
C LEU A 811 16.35 -10.04 7.03
N LYS A 812 15.54 -10.46 8.02
CA LYS A 812 15.57 -11.81 8.58
C LYS A 812 14.95 -12.83 7.61
N ALA A 813 13.86 -12.47 6.95
CA ALA A 813 13.22 -13.27 5.91
C ALA A 813 14.15 -13.46 4.69
N ALA A 814 14.90 -12.43 4.30
CA ALA A 814 15.91 -12.48 3.24
C ALA A 814 17.03 -13.51 3.55
N SER A 815 17.65 -13.42 4.73
CA SER A 815 18.65 -14.41 5.19
C SER A 815 18.06 -15.83 5.24
N ALA A 816 16.88 -16.01 5.84
CA ALA A 816 16.28 -17.33 5.99
C ALA A 816 15.81 -17.96 4.65
N ARG A 817 15.29 -17.17 3.70
CA ARG A 817 15.01 -17.61 2.32
C ARG A 817 16.30 -18.02 1.59
N TYR A 818 17.38 -17.28 1.77
CA TYR A 818 18.67 -17.65 1.18
C TYR A 818 19.19 -18.99 1.72
N ARG A 819 19.09 -19.23 3.04
CA ARG A 819 19.44 -20.54 3.63
C ARG A 819 18.57 -21.70 3.09
N THR A 820 17.31 -21.42 2.74
CA THR A 820 16.43 -22.41 2.08
C THR A 820 16.96 -22.77 0.69
N LEU A 821 17.37 -21.78 -0.11
CA LEU A 821 18.04 -22.02 -1.40
C LEU A 821 19.35 -22.82 -1.24
N GLN A 822 20.18 -22.46 -0.25
CA GLN A 822 21.42 -23.20 0.05
C GLN A 822 21.17 -24.67 0.45
N ALA A 823 20.01 -24.98 1.05
CA ALA A 823 19.62 -26.35 1.35
C ALA A 823 19.19 -27.10 0.08
N GLU A 824 18.40 -26.48 -0.80
CA GLU A 824 18.00 -27.07 -2.10
C GLU A 824 19.20 -27.38 -3.00
N TRP A 825 20.14 -26.44 -3.15
CA TRP A 825 21.35 -26.65 -3.96
C TRP A 825 22.20 -27.80 -3.43
N ARG A 826 22.29 -27.94 -2.10
CA ARG A 826 23.01 -29.05 -1.44
C ARG A 826 22.35 -30.40 -1.70
N VAL A 827 21.01 -30.48 -1.64
CA VAL A 827 20.27 -31.70 -2.01
C VAL A 827 20.50 -32.04 -3.47
N ALA A 828 20.38 -31.07 -4.38
CA ALA A 828 20.56 -31.29 -5.81
C ALA A 828 21.99 -31.75 -6.17
N LEU A 829 23.03 -31.19 -5.54
CA LEU A 829 24.41 -31.66 -5.65
C LEU A 829 24.60 -33.08 -5.11
N ALA A 830 24.10 -33.36 -3.89
CA ALA A 830 24.27 -34.66 -3.24
C ALA A 830 23.58 -35.81 -3.99
N GLU A 831 22.48 -35.54 -4.68
CA GLU A 831 21.76 -36.50 -5.51
C GLU A 831 22.29 -36.58 -6.96
N GLY A 832 23.31 -35.80 -7.34
CA GLY A 832 23.81 -35.74 -8.72
C GLY A 832 22.83 -35.11 -9.73
N ARG A 833 21.83 -34.37 -9.24
CA ARG A 833 20.78 -33.70 -10.03
C ARG A 833 21.10 -32.25 -10.38
N LEU A 834 22.35 -31.84 -10.19
CA LEU A 834 22.84 -30.50 -10.52
C LEU A 834 24.07 -30.57 -11.42
N TRP A 835 23.92 -30.20 -12.69
CA TRP A 835 24.97 -30.22 -13.69
C TRP A 835 25.68 -28.87 -13.74
N ILE A 836 26.92 -28.88 -13.26
CA ILE A 836 27.84 -27.74 -13.21
C ILE A 836 29.28 -28.27 -13.37
N ASP A 837 30.15 -27.51 -14.01
CA ASP A 837 31.57 -27.80 -14.10
C ASP A 837 32.33 -27.44 -12.81
N ASN A 838 33.50 -28.05 -12.59
CA ASN A 838 34.24 -27.90 -11.34
C ASN A 838 34.71 -26.46 -11.08
N GLU A 839 35.08 -25.71 -12.13
CA GLU A 839 35.58 -24.33 -12.00
C GLU A 839 34.44 -23.38 -11.60
N ALA A 840 33.30 -23.46 -12.27
CA ALA A 840 32.08 -22.75 -11.88
C ALA A 840 31.59 -23.13 -10.48
N LEU A 841 31.71 -24.41 -10.08
CA LEU A 841 31.33 -24.87 -8.75
C LEU A 841 32.22 -24.28 -7.65
N GLU A 842 33.54 -24.22 -7.84
CA GLU A 842 34.46 -23.58 -6.88
C GLU A 842 34.19 -22.08 -6.74
N VAL A 843 33.98 -21.37 -7.86
CA VAL A 843 33.63 -19.94 -7.86
C VAL A 843 32.29 -19.71 -7.18
N TRP A 844 31.27 -20.51 -7.50
CA TRP A 844 29.95 -20.42 -6.89
C TRP A 844 30.02 -20.65 -5.38
N GLN A 845 30.66 -21.72 -4.89
CA GLN A 845 30.79 -21.98 -3.45
C GLN A 845 31.47 -20.83 -2.71
N HIS A 846 32.47 -20.19 -3.31
CA HIS A 846 33.12 -19.02 -2.73
C HIS A 846 32.17 -17.81 -2.64
N ARG A 847 31.41 -17.54 -3.72
CA ARG A 847 30.42 -16.45 -3.78
C ARG A 847 29.24 -16.68 -2.83
N ASP A 848 28.77 -17.91 -2.70
CA ASP A 848 27.71 -18.35 -1.79
C ASP A 848 28.09 -18.09 -0.33
N ALA A 849 29.28 -18.52 0.10
CA ALA A 849 29.78 -18.25 1.44
C ALA A 849 29.92 -16.74 1.72
N GLN A 850 30.31 -15.94 0.72
CA GLN A 850 30.38 -14.48 0.83
C GLN A 850 29.01 -13.82 0.98
N LEU A 851 28.00 -14.24 0.21
CA LEU A 851 26.64 -13.69 0.26
C LEU A 851 25.91 -14.13 1.53
N SER A 852 25.95 -15.42 1.87
CA SER A 852 25.38 -15.99 3.10
C SER A 852 25.83 -15.22 4.35
N LYS A 853 27.15 -15.00 4.49
CA LYS A 853 27.72 -14.24 5.62
C LYS A 853 27.27 -12.77 5.66
N ALA A 854 27.04 -12.14 4.50
CA ALA A 854 26.60 -10.74 4.45
C ALA A 854 25.12 -10.61 4.83
N LEU A 855 24.26 -11.49 4.33
CA LEU A 855 22.84 -11.57 4.70
C LEU A 855 22.67 -11.88 6.19
N ASP A 856 23.44 -12.83 6.71
CA ASP A 856 23.39 -13.22 8.12
C ASP A 856 23.86 -12.10 9.05
N ARG A 857 24.92 -11.36 8.65
CA ARG A 857 25.35 -10.17 9.38
C ARG A 857 24.29 -9.08 9.35
N LEU A 858 23.69 -8.81 8.19
CA LEU A 858 22.62 -7.81 8.05
C LEU A 858 21.38 -8.15 8.88
N ALA A 859 20.99 -9.43 8.93
CA ALA A 859 19.86 -9.89 9.74
C ALA A 859 20.10 -9.78 11.26
N ALA A 860 21.36 -9.75 11.70
CA ALA A 860 21.77 -9.56 13.10
C ALA A 860 22.07 -8.10 13.46
N GLU A 861 22.67 -7.35 12.52
CA GLU A 861 23.12 -5.95 12.65
C GLU A 861 22.50 -5.11 11.50
N PRO A 862 21.21 -4.74 11.60
CA PRO A 862 20.51 -3.97 10.58
C PRO A 862 21.05 -2.53 10.50
N THR A 863 21.90 -2.28 9.50
CA THR A 863 22.54 -0.97 9.26
C THR A 863 22.70 -0.74 7.75
N GLU A 864 22.64 0.51 7.28
CA GLU A 864 22.78 0.81 5.84
C GLU A 864 24.11 0.32 5.27
N ALA A 865 25.18 0.33 6.06
CA ALA A 865 26.49 -0.22 5.66
C ALA A 865 26.43 -1.74 5.41
N ASN A 866 25.81 -2.51 6.32
CA ASN A 866 25.63 -3.95 6.10
C ASN A 866 24.64 -4.22 4.95
N LEU A 867 23.63 -3.36 4.77
CA LEU A 867 22.64 -3.48 3.69
C LEU A 867 23.27 -3.27 2.32
N SER A 868 24.05 -2.20 2.16
CA SER A 868 24.82 -1.91 0.95
C SER A 868 25.73 -3.09 0.56
N ILE A 869 26.45 -3.66 1.53
CA ILE A 869 27.32 -4.84 1.32
C ILE A 869 26.52 -6.08 0.89
N ALA A 870 25.35 -6.31 1.48
CA ALA A 870 24.50 -7.46 1.12
C ALA A 870 23.88 -7.31 -0.28
N LEU A 871 23.40 -6.11 -0.63
CA LEU A 871 22.84 -5.80 -1.95
C LEU A 871 23.88 -5.93 -3.07
N ASP A 872 25.07 -5.33 -2.91
CA ASP A 872 26.16 -5.44 -3.88
C ASP A 872 26.58 -6.90 -4.10
N ARG A 873 26.69 -7.69 -3.03
CA ARG A 873 27.00 -9.13 -3.14
C ARG A 873 25.88 -9.91 -3.82
N LEU A 874 24.62 -9.60 -3.51
CA LEU A 874 23.47 -10.27 -4.12
C LEU A 874 23.37 -9.96 -5.62
N GLN A 875 23.57 -8.71 -6.01
CA GLN A 875 23.50 -8.29 -7.42
C GLN A 875 24.63 -8.92 -8.25
N ARG A 876 25.87 -8.94 -7.72
CA ARG A 876 26.99 -9.65 -8.37
C ARG A 876 26.73 -11.15 -8.47
N TYR A 877 26.20 -11.76 -7.41
CA TYR A 877 25.80 -13.16 -7.41
C TYR A 877 24.72 -13.46 -8.46
N GLN A 878 23.67 -12.65 -8.54
CA GLN A 878 22.59 -12.81 -9.53
C GLN A 878 23.08 -12.68 -10.99
N ALA A 879 24.07 -11.82 -11.25
CA ALA A 879 24.67 -11.66 -12.56
C ALA A 879 25.45 -12.92 -13.01
N GLU A 880 26.27 -13.49 -12.12
CA GLU A 880 27.10 -14.67 -12.41
C GLU A 880 26.31 -16.01 -12.36
N PHE A 881 25.25 -16.08 -11.55
CA PHE A 881 24.45 -17.31 -11.32
C PHE A 881 23.85 -17.92 -12.58
N GLY A 882 23.53 -17.09 -13.57
CA GLY A 882 22.99 -17.53 -14.85
C GLY A 882 23.97 -18.35 -15.70
N ASP A 883 25.27 -18.11 -15.55
CA ASP A 883 26.33 -18.77 -16.32
C ASP A 883 26.81 -20.05 -15.65
N TRP A 884 26.96 -20.06 -14.32
CA TRP A 884 27.31 -21.28 -13.56
C TRP A 884 26.31 -22.43 -13.81
N LEU A 885 25.02 -22.10 -13.97
CA LEU A 885 23.96 -23.08 -14.21
C LEU A 885 23.61 -23.24 -15.69
N ARG A 886 24.49 -22.86 -16.61
CA ARG A 886 24.25 -23.00 -18.06
C ARG A 886 24.00 -24.45 -18.48
N LEU A 887 24.72 -25.42 -17.91
CA LEU A 887 24.50 -26.85 -18.18
C LEU A 887 23.17 -27.32 -17.58
N GLN A 888 22.91 -27.03 -16.29
CA GLN A 888 21.63 -27.36 -15.65
C GLN A 888 20.42 -26.76 -16.39
N ARG A 889 20.53 -25.55 -16.97
CA ARG A 889 19.44 -24.91 -17.72
C ARG A 889 19.03 -25.69 -18.98
N LEU A 890 19.91 -26.52 -19.54
CA LEU A 890 19.59 -27.38 -20.68
C LEU A 890 18.73 -28.60 -20.28
N ASP A 891 18.89 -29.10 -19.05
CA ASP A 891 18.10 -30.21 -18.50
C ASP A 891 16.82 -29.73 -17.79
N ASN A 892 16.95 -28.76 -16.87
CA ASN A 892 15.86 -28.23 -16.07
C ASN A 892 15.86 -26.69 -16.01
N SER A 893 15.42 -26.06 -17.10
CA SER A 893 15.27 -24.61 -17.20
C SER A 893 14.29 -24.04 -16.16
N TYR A 894 13.26 -24.79 -15.76
CA TYR A 894 12.27 -24.36 -14.77
C TYR A 894 12.89 -24.18 -13.38
N GLN A 895 13.69 -25.15 -12.92
CA GLN A 895 14.34 -25.08 -11.61
C GLN A 895 15.39 -23.96 -11.54
N VAL A 896 16.18 -23.76 -12.60
CA VAL A 896 17.13 -22.64 -12.68
C VAL A 896 16.39 -21.30 -12.63
N THR A 897 15.30 -21.17 -13.39
CA THR A 897 14.44 -19.96 -13.37
C THR A 897 13.86 -19.73 -11.98
N THR A 898 13.39 -20.78 -11.30
CA THR A 898 12.85 -20.73 -9.94
C THR A 898 13.86 -20.17 -8.95
N TRP A 899 15.11 -20.64 -8.98
CA TRP A 899 16.17 -20.10 -8.12
C TRP A 899 16.49 -18.63 -8.44
N GLN A 900 16.55 -18.24 -9.71
CA GLN A 900 16.74 -16.85 -10.12
C GLN A 900 15.60 -15.93 -9.61
N GLN A 901 14.36 -16.40 -9.70
CA GLN A 901 13.18 -15.67 -9.20
C GLN A 901 13.17 -15.55 -7.67
N ARG A 902 13.57 -16.60 -6.94
CA ARG A 902 13.69 -16.54 -5.48
C ARG A 902 14.81 -15.61 -5.01
N LEU A 903 15.95 -15.55 -5.73
CA LEU A 903 16.99 -14.53 -5.51
C LEU A 903 16.45 -13.11 -5.73
N ARG A 904 15.61 -12.87 -6.76
CA ARG A 904 14.92 -11.59 -6.97
C ARG A 904 13.91 -11.27 -5.84
N SER A 905 13.27 -12.28 -5.25
CA SER A 905 12.42 -12.06 -4.06
C SER A 905 13.22 -11.60 -2.84
N ILE A 906 14.47 -12.09 -2.69
CA ILE A 906 15.39 -11.67 -1.62
C ILE A 906 15.85 -10.24 -1.87
N GLU A 907 16.17 -9.86 -3.12
CA GLU A 907 16.51 -8.48 -3.49
C GLU A 907 15.36 -7.51 -3.14
N THR A 908 14.12 -7.88 -3.44
CA THR A 908 12.93 -7.10 -3.09
C THR A 908 12.82 -6.86 -1.58
N LEU A 909 13.08 -7.88 -0.75
CA LEU A 909 13.10 -7.75 0.70
C LEU A 909 14.24 -6.86 1.22
N LEU A 910 15.42 -6.90 0.59
CA LEU A 910 16.52 -6.00 0.95
C LEU A 910 16.19 -4.54 0.61
N ILE A 911 15.58 -4.28 -0.55
CA ILE A 911 15.18 -2.93 -0.98
C ILE A 911 14.08 -2.39 -0.07
N TYR A 912 13.02 -3.17 0.20
CA TYR A 912 11.97 -2.79 1.16
C TYR A 912 12.54 -2.59 2.57
N GLY A 913 13.46 -3.47 2.99
CA GLY A 913 14.15 -3.36 4.28
C GLY A 913 14.91 -2.04 4.46
N ARG A 914 15.40 -1.41 3.39
CA ARG A 914 16.02 -0.07 3.43
C ARG A 914 15.07 0.99 3.97
N GLN A 915 13.80 0.94 3.57
CA GLN A 915 12.79 1.94 3.95
C GLN A 915 12.45 1.89 5.46
N ARG A 916 12.89 0.82 6.15
CA ARG A 916 12.62 0.52 7.57
C ARG A 916 13.91 0.49 8.43
N LEU A 917 15.01 1.08 7.94
CA LEU A 917 16.26 1.36 8.67
C LEU A 917 16.33 2.83 9.14
#